data_AF-A0A058ZEU5-F1
#
_entry.id   AF-A0A058ZEU5-F1
#
_cell.length_a   1.000
_cell.length_b   1.000
_cell.length_c   1.000
_cell.angle_alpha   90.00
_cell.angle_beta   90.00
_cell.angle_gamma   90.00
#
_symmetry.space_group_name_H-M   'P 1'
#
loop_
_entity.id
_entity.type
_entity.pdbx_description
1 polymer ?
#
loop_
_entity_poly.entity_id
_entity_poly.type
_entity_poly.pdbx_seq_one_letter_code
_entity_poly.pdbx_strand_id
1 'polypeptide(L)'
;MVGQRIDILYPRLIDFNNPMWREDFKRTVERYGKTHGKYGIDYFLYRTRYARPMPPFIVGRVRWDNWLLAQFIGNQNAAAVDATEVVFAVHLNHMKVGGSHSRSGTDYNINLTKSDAVDPKKLGDVESCDYYLAPIPNSPGNALSPKNLPAGESAPSVFTRPGADFSTTSSAPSGACPFCTLRPKEQSIDVMLAKQADPQTRDVIVATVNSGYLDFSINWMCTLLRIGRKNFLFHATDRAMYTILRDRGLPVIYYESNIALEYKALLAQSANGSFIVSADETAADGTPREKAYDYGSVAYQALMNSRTEFIYKILQKGYNVLLSDVDVVFLRDPLQFVDRNLDIQGGAHKVEKITGGFIYFRATDAARALWVKVLLQHRTVFKKIQAMENFNIHSMTEQELVNELLKAAKPDEIKWGTIDEKVVADGKRFFIDKLSQKNGEWPAAIHNNYIIGVDNKRQRFMNISMWLVDDDLRCQAFPGLQAPTPYTLPLAHVTGPPARGSSGMRALASSPAALSPGNGPVPATVKDFRLTVKIIAFNRPRALLRLFRSLDAADFMGDKVDLDIYIDFPSPELVANATLEQNDPNNEADISLQEYARVRQMSEVYRWRHGRKQVHARDKHYGLAGQWLASWFPMGTTEIAIILEDDNIVSPYFYVWLKRAVEYYYFNPEQFDPRVYGIMLQSQHMIPGRYPKRPKEFLPHDAKFFRYQLLSTWGPVFFPHHWAEFISWFNEKSSDPSFQPLFSNMITNSWFLARGGGRAVWSAWFMRFAAERGYYALYTNFPDGQAFVVNYRDKGVNYHKDQGANSPMVEHIMPYMDVLPPMKELPLYDFHFNRIDPEDPSILEDRAIYSDIFNIEIN
;
A
#
# COMPACT_ATOMS: atom_id res chain seq x y z
N MET A 1 7.90 20.56 24.22
CA MET A 1 8.47 20.08 25.49
C MET A 1 7.76 20.77 26.63
N VAL A 2 7.29 19.98 27.59
CA VAL A 2 6.51 20.35 28.78
C VAL A 2 6.93 19.45 29.93
N GLY A 3 6.43 19.68 31.14
CA GLY A 3 6.55 18.70 32.22
C GLY A 3 5.84 19.16 33.48
N GLN A 4 5.79 18.28 34.48
CA GLN A 4 5.15 18.57 35.75
C GLN A 4 5.99 19.58 36.54
N ARG A 5 5.30 20.46 37.24
CA ARG A 5 5.90 21.39 38.21
C ARG A 5 5.84 20.82 39.63
N ILE A 6 6.67 21.36 40.51
CA ILE A 6 6.64 21.09 41.95
C ILE A 6 5.93 22.26 42.64
N ASP A 7 4.79 21.98 43.25
CA ASP A 7 4.04 22.96 44.03
C ASP A 7 4.64 23.07 45.44
N ILE A 8 4.85 24.29 45.93
CA ILE A 8 5.32 24.55 47.29
C ILE A 8 4.61 25.75 47.92
N LEU A 9 4.23 25.61 49.19
CA LEU A 9 3.95 26.76 50.04
C LEU A 9 5.27 27.24 50.65
N TYR A 10 5.86 28.28 50.06
CA TYR A 10 7.18 28.73 50.47
C TYR A 10 7.08 29.64 51.71
N PRO A 11 7.73 29.31 52.84
CA PRO A 11 7.41 29.89 54.14
C PRO A 11 8.06 31.26 54.43
N ARG A 12 8.90 31.79 53.52
CA ARG A 12 9.69 33.03 53.75
C ARG A 12 9.93 33.80 52.44
N LEU A 13 10.35 35.06 52.52
CA LEU A 13 10.76 35.82 51.34
C LEU A 13 12.10 35.28 50.79
N ILE A 14 12.24 35.25 49.46
CA ILE A 14 13.50 34.87 48.78
C ILE A 14 14.38 36.13 48.68
N ASP A 15 15.55 36.11 49.31
CA ASP A 15 16.55 37.17 49.16
C ASP A 15 17.48 36.87 47.96
N PHE A 16 17.18 37.50 46.83
CA PHE A 16 17.97 37.32 45.60
C PHE A 16 19.40 37.88 45.68
N ASN A 17 19.73 38.68 46.71
CA ASN A 17 21.08 39.19 46.92
C ASN A 17 21.98 38.18 47.65
N ASN A 18 21.41 37.18 48.32
CA ASN A 18 22.16 36.12 48.97
C ASN A 18 22.73 35.16 47.90
N PRO A 19 24.06 35.00 47.75
CA PRO A 19 24.63 34.12 46.72
C PRO A 19 24.20 32.66 46.84
N MET A 20 23.72 32.23 48.02
CA MET A 20 23.23 30.88 48.30
C MET A 20 21.71 30.71 48.08
N TRP A 21 20.99 31.73 47.63
CA TRP A 21 19.52 31.68 47.53
C TRP A 21 19.03 30.52 46.66
N ARG A 22 19.75 30.18 45.58
CA ARG A 22 19.39 29.07 44.67
C ARG A 22 19.47 27.72 45.37
N GLU A 23 20.55 27.48 46.10
CA GLU A 23 20.79 26.23 46.82
C GLU A 23 19.80 26.06 47.97
N ASP A 24 19.55 27.14 48.70
CA ASP A 24 18.58 27.18 49.79
C ASP A 24 17.14 26.96 49.30
N PHE A 25 16.76 27.63 48.22
CA PHE A 25 15.47 27.46 47.55
C PHE A 25 15.30 26.01 47.08
N LYS A 26 16.29 25.46 46.38
CA LYS A 26 16.28 24.09 45.87
C LYS A 26 16.10 23.06 47.00
N ARG A 27 16.92 23.11 48.05
CA ARG A 27 16.79 22.19 49.21
C ARG A 27 15.43 22.29 49.89
N THR A 28 14.88 23.51 49.98
CA THR A 28 13.55 23.73 50.57
C THR A 28 12.47 23.07 49.71
N VAL A 29 12.56 23.21 48.39
CA VAL A 29 11.63 22.58 47.43
C VAL A 29 11.76 21.06 47.46
N GLU A 30 12.98 20.51 47.52
CA GLU A 30 13.21 19.06 47.62
C GLU A 30 12.62 18.47 48.90
N ARG A 31 12.67 19.22 50.01
CA ARG A 31 12.15 18.75 51.31
C ARG A 31 10.63 18.90 51.44
N TYR A 32 10.05 19.99 50.93
CA TYR A 32 8.66 20.36 51.23
C TYR A 32 7.74 20.46 50.00
N GLY A 33 8.31 20.42 48.79
CA GLY A 33 7.56 20.49 47.55
C GLY A 33 6.81 19.20 47.24
N LYS A 34 5.73 19.31 46.46
CA LYS A 34 4.96 18.17 45.96
C LYS A 34 4.82 18.30 44.45
N THR A 35 5.18 17.26 43.71
CA THR A 35 4.95 17.22 42.26
C THR A 35 3.45 17.34 41.97
N HIS A 36 3.08 18.30 41.12
CA HIS A 36 1.69 18.52 40.75
C HIS A 36 1.20 17.38 39.84
N GLY A 37 -0.12 17.18 39.76
CA GLY A 37 -0.71 16.15 38.91
C GLY A 37 -0.37 16.34 37.42
N LYS A 38 -0.63 15.30 36.61
CA LYS A 38 -0.27 15.23 35.18
C LYS A 38 -0.79 16.36 34.28
N TYR A 39 -1.80 17.11 34.72
CA TYR A 39 -2.35 18.25 34.00
C TYR A 39 -1.60 19.57 34.28
N GLY A 40 -0.68 19.57 35.24
CA GLY A 40 0.07 20.73 35.71
C GLY A 40 1.26 21.11 34.86
N ILE A 41 1.02 21.74 33.71
CA ILE A 41 2.05 22.11 32.73
C ILE A 41 2.21 23.63 32.61
N ASP A 42 3.17 24.19 33.36
CA ASP A 42 3.36 25.64 33.45
C ASP A 42 4.45 26.20 32.54
N TYR A 43 5.21 25.35 31.88
CA TYR A 43 6.29 25.75 30.99
C TYR A 43 6.19 25.01 29.66
N PHE A 44 6.50 25.75 28.60
CA PHE A 44 6.41 25.26 27.23
C PHE A 44 7.65 25.71 26.45
N LEU A 45 8.35 24.74 25.88
CA LEU A 45 9.34 25.00 24.83
C LEU A 45 8.87 24.31 23.56
N TYR A 46 8.57 25.10 22.53
CA TYR A 46 8.06 24.60 21.26
C TYR A 46 8.58 25.40 20.08
N ARG A 47 8.59 24.77 18.90
CA ARG A 47 8.94 25.45 17.65
C ARG A 47 7.69 26.12 17.10
N THR A 48 7.75 27.43 16.89
CA THR A 48 6.62 28.26 16.44
C THR A 48 6.03 27.81 15.11
N ARG A 49 6.83 27.22 14.21
CA ARG A 49 6.35 26.69 12.91
C ARG A 49 5.29 25.60 13.00
N TYR A 50 5.16 24.93 14.15
CA TYR A 50 4.15 23.89 14.38
C TYR A 50 2.98 24.37 15.25
N ALA A 51 3.04 25.61 15.76
CA ALA A 51 1.98 26.18 16.57
C ALA A 51 0.82 26.61 15.67
N ARG A 52 -0.40 26.21 16.04
CA ARG A 52 -1.62 26.71 15.42
C ARG A 52 -2.03 28.04 16.06
N PRO A 53 -2.81 28.88 15.34
CA PRO A 53 -3.42 30.06 15.94
C PRO A 53 -4.18 29.67 17.20
N MET A 54 -3.83 30.29 18.32
CA MET A 54 -4.48 30.01 19.60
C MET A 54 -5.91 30.59 19.55
N PRO A 55 -6.95 29.83 19.95
CA PRO A 55 -8.28 30.35 20.17
C PRO A 55 -8.25 31.55 21.13
N PRO A 56 -9.26 32.43 21.11
CA PRO A 56 -9.30 33.64 21.94
C PRO A 56 -9.54 33.32 23.44
N PHE A 57 -8.67 32.52 24.06
CA PHE A 57 -8.74 32.19 25.48
C PHE A 57 -8.61 33.45 26.34
N ILE A 58 -9.43 33.54 27.38
CA ILE A 58 -9.32 34.58 28.39
C ILE A 58 -8.04 34.34 29.19
N VAL A 59 -7.20 35.38 29.27
CA VAL A 59 -5.92 35.36 29.98
C VAL A 59 -6.12 35.06 31.47
N GLY A 60 -5.27 34.21 32.04
CA GLY A 60 -5.32 33.82 33.45
C GLY A 60 -6.50 32.92 33.82
N ARG A 61 -7.05 32.19 32.84
CA ARG A 61 -8.04 31.11 33.01
C ARG A 61 -7.47 29.79 32.48
N VAL A 62 -8.08 28.68 32.88
CA VAL A 62 -7.63 27.33 32.54
C VAL A 62 -7.90 26.97 31.07
N ARG A 63 -7.42 25.79 30.63
CA ARG A 63 -7.65 25.11 29.33
C ARG A 63 -6.68 25.43 28.21
N TRP A 64 -6.10 26.63 28.15
CA TRP A 64 -5.22 27.02 27.03
C TRP A 64 -3.95 26.17 26.94
N ASP A 65 -3.42 25.79 28.10
CA ASP A 65 -2.22 25.00 28.34
C ASP A 65 -2.39 23.55 27.87
N ASN A 66 -3.45 22.88 28.35
CA ASN A 66 -3.78 21.52 27.90
C ASN A 66 -4.20 21.52 26.42
N TRP A 67 -4.93 22.54 25.97
CA TRP A 67 -5.28 22.68 24.56
C TRP A 67 -4.03 22.77 23.68
N LEU A 68 -3.06 23.62 24.05
CA LEU A 68 -1.81 23.78 23.32
C LEU A 68 -1.06 22.45 23.23
N LEU A 69 -0.89 21.74 24.35
CA LEU A 69 -0.23 20.44 24.36
C LEU A 69 -0.97 19.41 23.49
N ALA A 70 -2.31 19.36 23.58
CA ALA A 70 -3.12 18.47 22.75
C ALA A 70 -2.95 18.73 21.25
N GLN A 71 -2.77 19.99 20.82
CA GLN A 71 -2.47 20.30 19.41
C GLN A 71 -1.14 19.73 18.96
N PHE A 72 -0.11 19.74 19.82
CA PHE A 72 1.19 19.12 19.52
C PHE A 72 1.10 17.60 19.51
N ILE A 73 0.42 17.00 20.49
CA ILE A 73 0.20 15.55 20.55
C ILE A 73 -0.58 15.07 19.32
N GLY A 74 -1.59 15.81 18.88
CA GLY A 74 -2.37 15.47 17.67
C GLY A 74 -1.64 15.74 16.35
N ASN A 75 -0.44 16.32 16.36
CA ASN A 75 0.26 16.70 15.13
C ASN A 75 1.30 15.65 14.73
N GLN A 76 1.06 14.96 13.62
CA GLN A 76 1.95 13.91 13.09
C GLN A 76 3.36 14.39 12.71
N ASN A 77 3.57 15.71 12.55
CA ASN A 77 4.87 16.32 12.21
C ASN A 77 5.59 16.91 13.43
N ALA A 78 5.07 16.70 14.63
CA ALA A 78 5.67 17.17 15.88
C ALA A 78 5.75 16.04 16.91
N ALA A 79 6.63 16.21 17.90
CA ALA A 79 6.75 15.31 19.04
C ALA A 79 6.58 16.10 20.34
N ALA A 80 5.64 15.69 21.18
CA ALA A 80 5.50 16.14 22.54
C ALA A 80 6.51 15.41 23.44
N VAL A 81 7.26 16.17 24.23
CA VAL A 81 8.33 15.65 25.08
C VAL A 81 8.08 16.06 26.52
N ASP A 82 7.99 15.06 27.39
CA ASP A 82 7.92 15.17 28.84
C ASP A 82 9.33 15.37 29.42
N ALA A 83 9.59 16.54 29.99
CA ALA A 83 10.85 16.93 30.58
C ALA A 83 10.82 16.92 32.12
N THR A 84 9.79 16.31 32.73
CA THR A 84 9.57 16.32 34.18
C THR A 84 10.80 15.88 34.97
N GLU A 85 11.52 14.86 34.51
CA GLU A 85 12.67 14.29 35.23
C GLU A 85 13.98 15.09 35.08
N VAL A 86 14.01 16.09 34.18
CA VAL A 86 15.24 16.84 33.86
C VAL A 86 15.10 18.36 34.04
N VAL A 87 13.87 18.88 34.08
CA VAL A 87 13.59 20.30 34.33
C VAL A 87 13.03 20.49 35.74
N PHE A 88 13.77 21.24 36.56
CA PHE A 88 13.35 21.60 37.91
C PHE A 88 12.42 22.83 37.88
N ALA A 89 11.14 22.60 37.58
CA ALA A 89 10.11 23.65 37.55
C ALA A 89 9.38 23.75 38.90
N VAL A 90 9.31 24.96 39.48
CA VAL A 90 8.70 25.20 40.79
C VAL A 90 7.57 26.22 40.68
N HIS A 91 6.41 25.89 41.26
CA HIS A 91 5.26 26.79 41.36
C HIS A 91 5.02 27.17 42.81
N LEU A 92 5.07 28.48 43.10
CA LEU A 92 4.80 29.01 44.43
C LEU A 92 3.29 29.11 44.62
N ASN A 93 2.75 28.40 45.60
CA ASN A 93 1.32 28.43 45.89
C ASN A 93 0.89 29.83 46.34
N HIS A 94 0.17 30.53 45.48
CA HIS A 94 -0.33 31.89 45.72
C HIS A 94 -1.87 31.95 45.78
N MET A 95 -2.56 30.82 45.71
CA MET A 95 -4.03 30.68 45.84
C MET A 95 -4.39 29.35 46.53
N LYS A 96 -5.63 29.24 47.04
CA LYS A 96 -6.18 27.93 47.45
C LYS A 96 -6.26 27.00 46.24
N VAL A 97 -6.00 25.70 46.45
CA VAL A 97 -6.11 24.66 45.41
C VAL A 97 -7.47 24.77 44.71
N GLY A 98 -7.47 24.79 43.38
CA GLY A 98 -8.69 24.93 42.57
C GLY A 98 -9.21 26.37 42.40
N GLY A 99 -8.60 27.38 43.04
CA GLY A 99 -9.03 28.78 42.96
C GLY A 99 -8.96 29.40 41.57
N SER A 100 -8.22 28.80 40.62
CA SER A 100 -8.23 29.19 39.21
C SER A 100 -9.51 28.75 38.47
N HIS A 101 -10.13 27.63 38.87
CA HIS A 101 -11.33 27.08 38.25
C HIS A 101 -12.62 27.83 38.63
N SER A 102 -12.60 28.56 39.74
CA SER A 102 -13.74 29.34 40.24
C SER A 102 -13.74 30.80 39.76
N ARG A 103 -12.78 31.21 38.92
CA ARG A 103 -12.72 32.57 38.39
C ARG A 103 -13.69 32.75 37.22
N SER A 104 -14.45 33.86 37.24
CA SER A 104 -15.35 34.27 36.15
C SER A 104 -14.63 34.29 34.80
N GLY A 105 -15.24 33.70 33.76
CA GLY A 105 -14.66 33.52 32.43
C GLY A 105 -13.96 32.17 32.21
N THR A 106 -13.87 31.31 33.23
CA THR A 106 -13.38 29.93 33.07
C THR A 106 -14.29 29.08 32.20
N ASP A 107 -15.60 29.26 32.37
CA ASP A 107 -16.66 28.67 31.57
C ASP A 107 -16.55 29.02 30.09
N TYR A 108 -16.19 30.26 29.75
CA TYR A 108 -15.90 30.66 28.37
C TYR A 108 -14.77 29.81 27.76
N ASN A 109 -13.62 29.69 28.42
CA ASN A 109 -12.51 28.88 27.93
C ASN A 109 -12.87 27.40 27.80
N ILE A 110 -13.64 26.86 28.75
CA ILE A 110 -14.14 25.48 28.68
C ILE A 110 -15.05 25.31 27.47
N ASN A 111 -15.98 26.24 27.26
CA ASN A 111 -16.94 26.20 26.15
C ASN A 111 -16.24 26.35 24.79
N LEU A 112 -15.16 27.13 24.72
CA LEU A 112 -14.40 27.35 23.49
C LEU A 112 -13.80 26.06 22.92
N THR A 113 -13.52 25.07 23.76
CA THR A 113 -12.97 23.76 23.36
C THR A 113 -14.01 22.64 23.39
N LYS A 114 -15.29 22.93 23.65
CA LYS A 114 -16.35 21.90 23.72
C LYS A 114 -16.70 21.28 22.38
N SER A 115 -16.47 22.00 21.28
CA SER A 115 -16.72 21.53 19.92
C SER A 115 -15.64 20.58 19.38
N ASP A 116 -14.52 20.45 20.10
CA ASP A 116 -13.45 19.54 19.69
C ASP A 116 -13.91 18.08 19.79
N ALA A 117 -13.52 17.26 18.81
CA ALA A 117 -13.90 15.84 18.74
C ALA A 117 -13.46 15.00 19.95
N VAL A 118 -12.43 15.47 20.67
CA VAL A 118 -11.96 14.95 21.96
C VAL A 118 -11.66 16.14 22.85
N ASP A 119 -12.12 16.10 24.11
CA ASP A 119 -11.78 17.14 25.10
C ASP A 119 -10.24 17.28 25.18
N PRO A 120 -9.67 18.45 24.83
CA PRO A 120 -8.22 18.67 24.83
C PRO A 120 -7.56 18.44 26.19
N LYS A 121 -8.30 18.53 27.30
CA LYS A 121 -7.77 18.18 28.63
C LYS A 121 -7.59 16.67 28.81
N LYS A 122 -8.30 15.82 28.07
CA LYS A 122 -8.09 14.36 28.10
C LYS A 122 -6.84 13.93 27.34
N LEU A 123 -6.39 14.73 26.36
CA LEU A 123 -5.20 14.46 25.55
C LEU A 123 -3.98 15.28 25.99
N GLY A 124 -4.19 16.52 26.40
CA GLY A 124 -3.15 17.49 26.72
C GLY A 124 -2.59 17.34 28.13
N ASP A 125 -2.14 16.14 28.49
CA ASP A 125 -1.43 15.88 29.74
C ASP A 125 -0.02 15.33 29.50
N VAL A 126 0.81 15.39 30.53
CA VAL A 126 2.22 14.97 30.45
C VAL A 126 2.34 13.45 30.19
N GLU A 127 1.36 12.65 30.62
CA GLU A 127 1.34 11.20 30.35
C GLU A 127 1.15 10.88 28.87
N SER A 128 0.49 11.78 28.14
CA SER A 128 0.15 11.66 26.73
C SER A 128 1.27 12.15 25.79
N CYS A 129 2.43 12.55 26.31
CA CYS A 129 3.59 12.92 25.50
C CYS A 129 4.19 11.71 24.76
N ASP A 130 4.78 11.95 23.58
CA ASP A 130 5.41 10.93 22.73
C ASP A 130 6.68 10.34 23.36
N TYR A 131 7.46 11.21 23.99
CA TYR A 131 8.74 10.89 24.58
C TYR A 131 8.86 11.50 25.97
N TYR A 132 9.81 11.01 26.74
CA TYR A 132 10.30 11.66 27.95
C TYR A 132 11.82 11.77 27.93
N LEU A 133 12.35 12.79 28.60
CA LEU A 133 13.79 12.93 28.82
C LEU A 133 14.17 12.22 30.11
N ALA A 134 14.99 11.18 30.00
CA ALA A 134 15.52 10.43 31.11
C ALA A 134 16.92 10.95 31.49
N PRO A 135 17.21 11.20 32.78
CA PRO A 135 18.56 11.57 33.22
C PRO A 135 19.59 10.46 32.94
N ILE A 136 20.84 10.84 32.60
CA ILE A 136 21.95 9.88 32.43
C ILE A 136 22.52 9.52 33.81
N PRO A 137 22.56 8.23 34.22
CA PRO A 137 23.16 7.82 35.49
C PRO A 137 24.59 8.37 35.66
N ASN A 138 24.95 8.85 36.86
CA ASN A 138 26.27 9.38 37.23
C ASN A 138 26.79 10.63 36.49
N SER A 139 25.93 11.40 35.81
CA SER A 139 26.32 12.72 35.28
C SER A 139 26.34 13.80 36.39
N PRO A 140 27.25 14.81 36.36
CA PRO A 140 27.34 15.85 37.40
C PRO A 140 26.08 16.72 37.54
N GLY A 141 25.11 16.62 36.61
CA GLY A 141 23.77 17.23 36.70
C GLY A 141 22.68 16.38 37.37
N ASN A 142 22.96 15.13 37.78
CA ASN A 142 21.96 14.21 38.36
C ASN A 142 21.44 14.59 39.75
N ALA A 143 21.99 15.63 40.38
CA ALA A 143 21.50 16.16 41.64
C ALA A 143 20.17 16.94 41.49
N LEU A 144 19.41 16.77 40.40
CA LEU A 144 18.20 17.56 40.07
C LEU A 144 16.88 16.75 40.04
N SER A 145 16.90 15.42 40.28
CA SER A 145 15.66 14.64 40.41
C SER A 145 15.39 14.29 41.90
N PRO A 146 14.21 14.63 42.45
CA PRO A 146 13.83 14.32 43.83
C PRO A 146 13.68 12.82 44.15
N LYS A 147 13.77 11.93 43.16
CA LYS A 147 13.39 10.51 43.30
C LYS A 147 14.50 9.56 43.78
N ASN A 148 15.72 10.02 43.99
CA ASN A 148 16.85 9.17 44.37
C ASN A 148 17.53 9.57 45.70
N LEU A 149 16.77 9.63 46.80
CA LEU A 149 17.38 9.60 48.14
C LEU A 149 16.81 8.42 48.94
N PRO A 150 17.66 7.46 49.36
CA PRO A 150 17.28 6.49 50.39
C PRO A 150 16.93 7.23 51.68
N ALA A 151 15.88 6.78 52.35
CA ALA A 151 15.53 7.27 53.67
C ALA A 151 16.58 6.80 54.68
N GLY A 152 17.35 7.75 55.22
CA GLY A 152 18.21 7.55 56.38
C GLY A 152 19.66 7.32 56.02
N GLU A 153 20.48 8.38 56.08
CA GLU A 153 21.83 8.32 56.65
C GLU A 153 22.33 9.75 56.91
N SER A 154 22.98 9.91 58.06
CA SER A 154 23.52 11.16 58.60
C SER A 154 24.73 11.66 57.79
N ALA A 155 24.79 12.97 57.57
CA ALA A 155 25.88 13.65 56.87
C ALA A 155 27.25 13.44 57.56
N PRO A 156 28.34 13.20 56.80
CA PRO A 156 29.68 13.54 57.23
C PRO A 156 30.01 14.97 56.81
N SER A 157 30.47 15.73 57.79
CA SER A 157 31.22 16.97 57.68
C SER A 157 32.51 16.79 56.88
N VAL A 158 32.78 17.68 55.91
CA VAL A 158 34.04 18.42 55.70
C VAL A 158 33.95 19.09 54.32
N PHE A 159 33.98 20.42 54.33
CA PHE A 159 34.19 21.25 53.16
C PHE A 159 35.67 21.26 52.81
N THR A 160 36.04 20.91 51.58
CA THR A 160 37.26 21.38 50.92
C THR A 160 36.89 22.08 49.61
N ARG A 161 37.50 23.25 49.39
CA ARG A 161 37.23 24.20 48.29
C ARG A 161 37.92 23.78 46.97
N PRO A 162 37.51 24.36 45.83
CA PRO A 162 37.56 23.75 44.50
C PRO A 162 38.88 23.98 43.77
N GLY A 163 39.28 23.01 42.96
CA GLY A 163 40.34 23.14 41.98
C GLY A 163 40.35 21.92 41.07
N ALA A 164 39.65 21.99 39.94
CA ALA A 164 39.92 21.10 38.82
C ALA A 164 39.40 21.76 37.54
N ASP A 165 40.36 22.00 36.66
CA ASP A 165 40.27 22.57 35.33
C ASP A 165 39.13 22.00 34.47
N PHE A 166 38.42 22.90 33.79
CA PHE A 166 37.65 22.59 32.60
C PHE A 166 38.62 22.25 31.45
N SER A 167 39.13 21.02 31.46
CA SER A 167 39.72 20.39 30.28
C SER A 167 38.59 19.84 29.41
N THR A 168 38.24 20.59 28.38
CA THR A 168 37.27 20.20 27.36
C THR A 168 37.89 19.21 26.37
N THR A 169 37.65 17.92 26.57
CA THR A 169 37.71 16.93 25.49
C THR A 169 36.54 15.95 25.60
N SER A 170 35.40 16.32 25.03
CA SER A 170 34.63 15.40 24.20
C SER A 170 33.71 16.22 23.31
N SER A 171 33.93 16.11 22.00
CA SER A 171 33.08 16.68 20.97
C SER A 171 31.76 15.88 20.95
N ALA A 172 30.81 16.24 21.82
CA ALA A 172 29.43 15.89 21.58
C ALA A 172 28.96 16.63 20.31
N PRO A 173 28.28 15.96 19.35
CA PRO A 173 27.73 16.64 18.19
C PRO A 173 26.80 17.76 18.68
N SER A 174 26.96 18.96 18.12
CA SER A 174 26.19 20.15 18.49
C SER A 174 24.68 19.87 18.41
N GLY A 175 24.03 19.64 19.54
CA GLY A 175 22.57 19.44 19.63
C GLY A 175 22.07 18.38 20.62
N ALA A 176 22.92 17.54 21.21
CA ALA A 176 22.49 16.54 22.20
C ALA A 176 22.49 17.10 23.63
N CYS A 177 21.47 16.72 24.44
CA CYS A 177 21.43 17.04 25.87
C CYS A 177 22.61 16.34 26.58
N PRO A 178 23.52 17.06 27.24
CA PRO A 178 24.73 16.46 27.82
C PRO A 178 24.43 15.56 29.04
N PHE A 179 23.24 15.64 29.61
CA PHE A 179 22.87 14.96 30.87
C PHE A 179 21.58 14.14 30.77
N CYS A 180 21.01 13.99 29.56
CA CYS A 180 19.74 13.30 29.40
C CYS A 180 19.63 12.56 28.07
N THR A 181 18.80 11.51 28.05
CA THR A 181 18.48 10.69 26.88
C THR A 181 16.99 10.79 26.58
N LEU A 182 16.63 10.95 25.31
CA LEU A 182 15.24 10.92 24.88
C LEU A 182 14.77 9.46 24.80
N ARG A 183 13.66 9.14 25.47
CA ARG A 183 13.09 7.78 25.49
C ARG A 183 11.62 7.80 25.05
N PRO A 184 11.16 6.81 24.27
CA PRO A 184 9.76 6.73 23.86
C PRO A 184 8.86 6.41 25.05
N LYS A 185 7.64 6.93 25.03
CA LYS A 185 6.60 6.66 26.03
C LYS A 185 5.52 5.78 25.42
N GLU A 186 5.06 4.77 26.17
CA GLU A 186 3.91 3.95 25.74
C GLU A 186 2.66 4.82 25.70
N GLN A 187 1.97 4.79 24.56
CA GLN A 187 0.88 5.71 24.27
C GLN A 187 -0.45 5.11 24.69
N SER A 188 -1.33 5.95 25.24
CA SER A 188 -2.70 5.52 25.56
C SER A 188 -3.54 5.34 24.30
N ILE A 189 -4.60 4.55 24.43
CA ILE A 189 -5.60 4.36 23.38
C ILE A 189 -6.27 5.68 22.97
N ASP A 190 -6.46 6.62 23.90
CA ASP A 190 -7.02 7.93 23.58
C ASP A 190 -6.11 8.73 22.65
N VAL A 191 -4.80 8.72 22.91
CA VAL A 191 -3.80 9.41 22.07
C VAL A 191 -3.69 8.76 20.71
N MET A 192 -3.63 7.43 20.66
CA MET A 192 -3.52 6.70 19.40
C MET A 192 -4.75 6.89 18.51
N LEU A 193 -5.96 6.80 19.06
CA LEU A 193 -7.19 7.03 18.29
C LEU A 193 -7.27 8.48 17.80
N ALA A 194 -6.89 9.46 18.63
CA ALA A 194 -6.87 10.86 18.22
C ALA A 194 -5.89 11.15 17.06
N LYS A 195 -4.79 10.37 16.96
CA LYS A 195 -3.79 10.50 15.90
C LYS A 195 -4.13 9.74 14.61
N GLN A 196 -4.78 8.58 14.75
CA GLN A 196 -4.94 7.63 13.65
C GLN A 196 -6.34 7.64 13.04
N ALA A 197 -7.40 7.85 13.83
CA ALA A 197 -8.75 7.78 13.27
C ALA A 197 -9.03 8.93 12.28
N ASP A 198 -9.92 8.68 11.33
CA ASP A 198 -10.38 9.72 10.41
C ASP A 198 -11.05 10.86 11.22
N PRO A 199 -10.64 12.13 11.05
CA PRO A 199 -11.15 13.23 11.87
C PRO A 199 -12.62 13.57 11.59
N GLN A 200 -13.15 13.22 10.42
CA GLN A 200 -14.53 13.50 10.04
C GLN A 200 -15.46 12.33 10.40
N THR A 201 -15.11 11.12 10.00
CA THR A 201 -15.97 9.95 10.19
C THR A 201 -15.72 9.25 11.51
N ARG A 202 -14.56 9.48 12.14
CA ARG A 202 -14.05 8.74 13.31
C ARG A 202 -13.81 7.26 13.03
N ASP A 203 -13.56 6.90 11.77
CA ASP A 203 -13.25 5.53 11.37
C ASP A 203 -11.77 5.19 11.64
N VAL A 204 -11.53 4.05 12.26
CA VAL A 204 -10.20 3.44 12.39
C VAL A 204 -10.23 1.98 11.93
N ILE A 205 -9.21 1.57 11.17
CA ILE A 205 -9.04 0.19 10.73
C ILE A 205 -8.14 -0.53 11.74
N VAL A 206 -8.61 -1.61 12.35
CA VAL A 206 -7.90 -2.29 13.44
C VAL A 206 -7.57 -3.72 13.05
N ALA A 207 -6.30 -4.09 13.20
CA ALA A 207 -5.83 -5.47 13.07
C ALA A 207 -5.24 -5.95 14.39
N THR A 208 -5.66 -7.14 14.84
CA THR A 208 -5.06 -7.79 16.01
C THR A 208 -3.89 -8.66 15.57
N VAL A 209 -2.72 -8.46 16.19
CA VAL A 209 -1.44 -8.99 15.71
C VAL A 209 -0.62 -9.62 16.82
N ASN A 210 0.11 -10.69 16.48
CA ASN A 210 1.10 -11.34 17.33
C ASN A 210 2.39 -11.60 16.55
N SER A 211 3.50 -11.81 17.27
CA SER A 211 4.86 -11.94 16.71
C SER A 211 5.01 -13.06 15.66
N GLY A 212 4.16 -14.09 15.72
CA GLY A 212 4.12 -15.18 14.73
C GLY A 212 3.50 -14.79 13.38
N TYR A 213 2.85 -13.63 13.26
CA TYR A 213 2.25 -13.10 12.03
C TYR A 213 2.84 -11.73 11.64
N LEU A 214 4.10 -11.47 11.99
CA LEU A 214 4.75 -10.19 11.71
C LEU A 214 4.74 -9.83 10.22
N ASP A 215 5.12 -10.76 9.37
CA ASP A 215 5.17 -10.59 7.93
C ASP A 215 3.78 -10.32 7.32
N PHE A 216 2.74 -11.04 7.77
CA PHE A 216 1.34 -10.76 7.43
C PHE A 216 0.90 -9.38 7.89
N SER A 217 1.28 -8.97 9.11
CA SER A 217 0.92 -7.66 9.67
C SER A 217 1.48 -6.53 8.82
N ILE A 218 2.74 -6.66 8.39
CA ILE A 218 3.37 -5.70 7.49
C ILE A 218 2.71 -5.76 6.10
N ASN A 219 2.42 -6.94 5.56
CA ASN A 219 1.76 -7.08 4.25
C ASN A 219 0.40 -6.39 4.23
N TRP A 220 -0.41 -6.66 5.26
CA TRP A 220 -1.72 -6.04 5.49
C TRP A 220 -1.61 -4.51 5.49
N MET A 221 -0.68 -3.95 6.25
CA MET A 221 -0.41 -2.52 6.27
C MET A 221 0.02 -1.99 4.89
N CYS A 222 0.92 -2.67 4.20
CA CYS A 222 1.38 -2.26 2.88
C CYS A 222 0.22 -2.17 1.88
N THR A 223 -0.77 -3.07 1.95
CA THR A 223 -1.96 -3.00 1.10
C THR A 223 -2.86 -1.81 1.43
N LEU A 224 -3.02 -1.45 2.72
CA LEU A 224 -3.75 -0.25 3.14
C LEU A 224 -3.06 1.05 2.71
N LEU A 225 -1.76 1.16 2.96
CA LEU A 225 -0.97 2.33 2.58
C LEU A 225 -1.05 2.59 1.06
N ARG A 226 -1.08 1.52 0.27
CA ARG A 226 -1.18 1.59 -1.19
C ARG A 226 -2.49 2.17 -1.69
N ILE A 227 -3.62 1.84 -1.05
CA ILE A 227 -4.92 2.44 -1.37
C ILE A 227 -5.10 3.83 -0.73
N GLY A 228 -4.02 4.43 -0.20
CA GLY A 228 -4.02 5.75 0.41
C GLY A 228 -4.57 5.80 1.84
N ARG A 229 -4.82 4.65 2.48
CA ARG A 229 -5.37 4.57 3.84
C ARG A 229 -4.25 4.55 4.87
N LYS A 230 -4.26 5.55 5.75
CA LYS A 230 -3.33 5.70 6.87
C LYS A 230 -4.01 5.60 8.23
N ASN A 231 -5.34 5.53 8.27
CA ASN A 231 -6.14 5.50 9.48
C ASN A 231 -6.26 4.10 10.08
N PHE A 232 -5.12 3.45 10.30
CA PHE A 232 -5.07 2.11 10.88
C PHE A 232 -4.36 2.07 12.23
N LEU A 233 -4.65 1.05 13.03
CA LEU A 233 -4.08 0.82 14.35
C LEU A 233 -3.84 -0.67 14.56
N PHE A 234 -2.61 -1.02 14.92
CA PHE A 234 -2.29 -2.38 15.35
C PHE A 234 -2.64 -2.58 16.82
N HIS A 235 -3.31 -3.68 17.10
CA HIS A 235 -3.56 -4.20 18.45
C HIS A 235 -2.62 -5.39 18.68
N ALA A 236 -1.49 -5.14 19.35
CA ALA A 236 -0.51 -6.17 19.66
C ALA A 236 -0.89 -6.93 20.93
N THR A 237 -0.86 -8.26 20.83
CA THR A 237 -1.26 -9.19 21.92
C THR A 237 -0.07 -9.89 22.57
N ASP A 238 1.15 -9.48 22.21
CA ASP A 238 2.40 -9.85 22.87
C ASP A 238 3.37 -8.66 22.83
N ARG A 239 4.31 -8.65 23.78
CA ARG A 239 5.26 -7.53 23.95
C ARG A 239 6.32 -7.48 22.85
N ALA A 240 6.65 -8.61 22.22
CA ALA A 240 7.63 -8.66 21.14
C ALA A 240 7.10 -7.92 19.91
N MET A 241 5.88 -8.25 19.46
CA MET A 241 5.18 -7.57 18.37
C MET A 241 5.03 -6.07 18.63
N TYR A 242 4.60 -5.69 19.85
CA TYR A 242 4.50 -4.28 20.23
C TYR A 242 5.84 -3.54 20.07
N THR A 243 6.92 -4.12 20.59
CA THR A 243 8.26 -3.52 20.52
C THR A 243 8.73 -3.37 19.07
N ILE A 244 8.60 -4.44 18.28
CA ILE A 244 9.00 -4.50 16.86
C ILE A 244 8.27 -3.42 16.03
N LEU A 245 6.95 -3.27 16.20
CA LEU A 245 6.16 -2.29 15.46
C LEU A 245 6.40 -0.86 15.96
N ARG A 246 6.50 -0.65 17.28
CA ARG A 246 6.78 0.65 17.88
C ARG A 246 8.13 1.19 17.43
N ASP A 247 9.16 0.36 17.43
CA ASP A 247 10.53 0.78 17.07
C ASP A 247 10.64 1.08 15.56
N ARG A 248 9.71 0.54 14.75
CA ARG A 248 9.49 0.93 13.34
C ARG A 248 8.64 2.20 13.18
N GLY A 249 8.19 2.81 14.26
CA GLY A 249 7.34 4.00 14.24
C GLY A 249 5.90 3.75 13.78
N LEU A 250 5.42 2.49 13.86
CA LEU A 250 4.08 2.12 13.42
C LEU A 250 3.04 2.32 14.54
N PRO A 251 1.78 2.66 14.20
CA PRO A 251 0.73 2.87 15.18
C PRO A 251 0.32 1.54 15.82
N VAL A 252 0.75 1.32 17.06
CA VAL A 252 0.51 0.08 17.79
C VAL A 252 0.16 0.33 19.26
N ILE A 253 -0.78 -0.45 19.79
CA ILE A 253 -1.06 -0.55 21.21
C ILE A 253 -0.86 -1.98 21.65
N TYR A 254 -0.13 -2.17 22.74
CA TYR A 254 -0.13 -3.43 23.45
C TYR A 254 -1.35 -3.51 24.36
N TYR A 255 -2.17 -4.55 24.20
CA TYR A 255 -3.28 -4.83 25.11
C TYR A 255 -3.56 -6.33 25.18
N GLU A 256 -3.71 -6.83 26.40
CA GLU A 256 -4.18 -8.18 26.68
C GLU A 256 -5.27 -8.10 27.76
N SER A 257 -6.30 -8.94 27.64
CA SER A 257 -7.33 -9.03 28.68
C SER A 257 -6.74 -9.69 29.93
N ASN A 258 -7.30 -9.37 31.11
CA ASN A 258 -6.86 -10.00 32.36
C ASN A 258 -6.96 -11.52 32.29
N ILE A 259 -7.96 -12.04 31.59
CA ILE A 259 -8.16 -13.49 31.39
C ILE A 259 -7.01 -14.10 30.58
N ALA A 260 -6.55 -13.42 29.53
CA ALA A 260 -5.39 -13.88 28.75
C ALA A 260 -4.11 -13.87 29.59
N LEU A 261 -3.91 -12.83 30.40
CA LEU A 261 -2.77 -12.71 31.32
C LEU A 261 -2.79 -13.80 32.41
N GLU A 262 -3.95 -14.05 33.02
CA GLU A 262 -4.15 -15.12 34.00
C GLU A 262 -3.86 -16.50 33.40
N TYR A 263 -4.33 -16.74 32.17
CA TYR A 263 -4.05 -18.00 31.47
C TYR A 263 -2.58 -18.20 31.17
N LYS A 264 -1.88 -17.17 30.66
CA LYS A 264 -0.42 -17.21 30.44
C LYS A 264 0.33 -17.47 31.76
N ALA A 265 -0.11 -16.86 32.86
CA ALA A 265 0.47 -17.08 34.18
C ALA A 265 0.26 -18.52 34.69
N LEU A 266 -0.91 -19.12 34.45
CA LEU A 266 -1.21 -20.52 34.80
C LEU A 266 -0.35 -21.51 33.99
N LEU A 267 -0.19 -21.28 32.68
CA LEU A 267 0.69 -22.09 31.83
C LEU A 267 2.15 -22.03 32.30
N ALA A 268 2.62 -20.84 32.69
CA ALA A 268 3.98 -20.66 33.22
C ALA A 268 4.21 -21.39 34.55
N GLN A 269 3.16 -21.66 35.32
CA GLN A 269 3.23 -22.34 36.61
C GLN A 269 3.06 -23.86 36.51
N SER A 270 2.35 -24.39 35.51
CA SER A 270 2.13 -25.84 35.37
C SER A 270 3.30 -26.59 34.71
N ALA A 271 4.23 -25.87 34.11
CA ALA A 271 5.40 -26.46 33.47
C ALA A 271 6.55 -26.58 34.49
N ASN A 272 6.85 -27.80 34.94
CA ASN A 272 8.14 -28.14 35.58
C ASN A 272 9.29 -28.01 34.55
N GLY A 273 9.60 -26.79 34.12
CA GLY A 273 10.81 -26.43 33.39
C GLY A 273 11.00 -27.01 31.98
N SER A 274 10.01 -27.67 31.37
CA SER A 274 10.18 -28.32 30.05
C SER A 274 9.15 -27.96 28.97
N PHE A 275 8.45 -26.83 29.13
CA PHE A 275 8.04 -26.05 27.97
C PHE A 275 8.98 -24.86 27.85
N ILE A 276 10.22 -25.13 27.43
CA ILE A 276 10.84 -24.19 26.50
C ILE A 276 9.84 -24.15 25.34
N VAL A 277 9.05 -23.08 25.26
CA VAL A 277 8.51 -22.61 23.98
C VAL A 277 9.68 -22.76 23.04
N SER A 278 9.66 -23.75 22.13
CA SER A 278 10.79 -24.01 21.24
C SER A 278 11.23 -22.69 20.66
N ALA A 279 12.34 -22.16 21.17
CA ALA A 279 12.91 -20.88 20.80
C ALA A 279 13.68 -21.08 19.49
N ASP A 280 13.07 -21.80 18.55
CA ASP A 280 13.75 -22.28 17.34
C ASP A 280 13.60 -21.33 16.17
N GLU A 281 13.11 -20.11 16.40
CA GLU A 281 13.38 -19.00 15.50
C GLU A 281 13.71 -17.74 16.32
N THR A 282 14.99 -17.57 16.62
CA THR A 282 15.53 -16.24 16.93
C THR A 282 15.55 -15.45 15.63
N ALA A 283 15.01 -14.23 15.64
CA ALA A 283 15.28 -13.29 14.55
C ALA A 283 16.80 -13.00 14.50
N ALA A 284 17.33 -12.51 13.38
CA ALA A 284 18.75 -12.18 13.22
C ALA A 284 19.29 -11.18 14.29
N ASP A 285 18.40 -10.53 15.04
CA ASP A 285 18.68 -9.61 16.15
C ASP A 285 18.60 -10.25 17.55
N GLY A 286 18.34 -11.56 17.65
CA GLY A 286 18.27 -12.30 18.92
C GLY A 286 16.95 -12.21 19.68
N THR A 287 15.88 -11.65 19.09
CA THR A 287 14.56 -11.60 19.75
C THR A 287 13.80 -12.93 19.65
N PRO A 288 13.21 -13.45 20.76
CA PRO A 288 12.36 -14.64 20.73
C PRO A 288 11.03 -14.37 20.03
N ARG A 289 10.64 -15.20 19.05
CA ARG A 289 9.32 -15.17 18.40
C ARG A 289 8.38 -16.22 19.00
N GLU A 290 7.11 -15.86 19.23
CA GLU A 290 6.08 -16.84 19.60
C GLU A 290 5.56 -17.55 18.35
N LYS A 291 5.40 -18.88 18.43
CA LYS A 291 4.80 -19.70 17.37
C LYS A 291 3.34 -19.30 17.18
N ALA A 292 2.89 -19.23 15.92
CA ALA A 292 1.49 -18.98 15.58
C ALA A 292 0.55 -19.98 16.29
N TYR A 293 -0.51 -19.47 16.93
CA TYR A 293 -1.50 -20.32 17.60
C TYR A 293 -2.43 -21.02 16.62
N ASP A 294 -2.66 -22.31 16.84
CA ASP A 294 -3.61 -23.09 16.05
C ASP A 294 -5.05 -22.60 16.28
N TYR A 295 -5.82 -22.55 15.19
CA TYR A 295 -7.21 -22.12 15.18
C TYR A 295 -8.04 -22.94 16.17
N GLY A 296 -8.70 -22.24 17.09
CA GLY A 296 -9.58 -22.82 18.09
C GLY A 296 -8.90 -23.34 19.37
N SER A 297 -7.56 -23.30 19.46
CA SER A 297 -6.84 -23.62 20.70
C SER A 297 -7.26 -22.70 21.88
N VAL A 298 -7.01 -23.14 23.12
CA VAL A 298 -7.30 -22.33 24.32
C VAL A 298 -6.54 -20.99 24.29
N ALA A 299 -5.28 -21.01 23.84
CA ALA A 299 -4.47 -19.82 23.64
C ALA A 299 -5.06 -18.89 22.55
N TYR A 300 -5.57 -19.45 21.45
CA TYR A 300 -6.31 -18.69 20.43
C TYR A 300 -7.58 -18.05 20.99
N GLN A 301 -8.33 -18.73 21.87
CA GLN A 301 -9.52 -18.15 22.50
C GLN A 301 -9.19 -17.00 23.46
N ALA A 302 -8.08 -17.09 24.20
CA ALA A 302 -7.57 -15.99 25.03
C ALA A 302 -7.18 -14.77 24.19
N LEU A 303 -6.54 -15.00 23.03
CA LEU A 303 -6.21 -13.98 22.04
C LEU A 303 -7.47 -13.27 21.52
N MET A 304 -8.47 -14.05 21.10
CA MET A 304 -9.75 -13.52 20.59
C MET A 304 -10.51 -12.72 21.67
N ASN A 305 -10.37 -13.08 22.95
CA ASN A 305 -10.98 -12.33 24.04
C ASN A 305 -10.36 -10.93 24.18
N SER A 306 -9.02 -10.86 24.07
CA SER A 306 -8.29 -9.58 24.07
C SER A 306 -8.72 -8.71 22.89
N ARG A 307 -8.88 -9.29 21.69
CA ARG A 307 -9.43 -8.59 20.51
C ARG A 307 -10.81 -8.01 20.78
N THR A 308 -11.74 -8.86 21.24
CA THR A 308 -13.13 -8.45 21.50
C THR A 308 -13.20 -7.29 22.50
N GLU A 309 -12.45 -7.38 23.61
CA GLU A 309 -12.40 -6.34 24.63
C GLU A 309 -11.73 -5.06 24.13
N PHE A 310 -10.67 -5.16 23.33
CA PHE A 310 -10.01 -3.99 22.74
C PHE A 310 -10.95 -3.22 21.81
N ILE A 311 -11.66 -3.90 20.91
CA ILE A 311 -12.65 -3.29 20.02
C ILE A 311 -13.76 -2.62 20.83
N TYR A 312 -14.24 -3.26 21.91
CA TYR A 312 -15.23 -2.66 22.81
C TYR A 312 -14.74 -1.32 23.41
N LYS A 313 -13.48 -1.24 23.85
CA LYS A 313 -12.88 -0.01 24.39
C LYS A 313 -12.82 1.12 23.37
N ILE A 314 -12.60 0.81 22.09
CA ILE A 314 -12.63 1.79 21.00
C ILE A 314 -14.06 2.32 20.80
N LEU A 315 -15.05 1.42 20.74
CA LEU A 315 -16.47 1.78 20.57
C LEU A 315 -17.00 2.64 21.73
N GLN A 316 -16.55 2.38 22.97
CA GLN A 316 -16.87 3.21 24.14
C GLN A 316 -16.34 4.65 24.03
N LYS A 317 -15.28 4.86 23.25
CA LYS A 317 -14.70 6.18 22.98
C LYS A 317 -15.34 6.88 21.77
N GLY A 318 -16.37 6.28 21.17
CA GLY A 318 -17.14 6.86 20.08
C GLY A 318 -16.45 6.79 18.72
N TYR A 319 -15.50 5.87 18.51
CA TYR A 319 -14.84 5.64 17.21
C TYR A 319 -15.44 4.44 16.51
N ASN A 320 -15.67 4.56 15.20
CA ASN A 320 -16.11 3.45 14.37
C ASN A 320 -14.91 2.58 14.02
N VAL A 321 -15.13 1.27 13.88
CA VAL A 321 -14.04 0.31 13.71
C VAL A 321 -14.29 -0.56 12.50
N LEU A 322 -13.33 -0.62 11.57
CA LEU A 322 -13.21 -1.75 10.65
C LEU A 322 -12.23 -2.75 11.26
N LEU A 323 -12.73 -3.81 11.86
CA LEU A 323 -11.94 -4.95 12.30
C LEU A 323 -11.55 -5.78 11.07
N SER A 324 -10.25 -6.03 10.91
CA SER A 324 -9.70 -6.87 9.84
C SER A 324 -8.68 -7.86 10.39
N ASP A 325 -8.75 -9.11 9.93
CA ASP A 325 -7.64 -10.05 10.09
C ASP A 325 -6.49 -9.66 9.14
N VAL A 326 -5.27 -10.04 9.52
CA VAL A 326 -4.04 -9.70 8.77
C VAL A 326 -3.84 -10.50 7.49
N ASP A 327 -4.64 -11.54 7.28
CA ASP A 327 -4.72 -12.30 6.04
C ASP A 327 -5.82 -11.78 5.09
N VAL A 328 -6.27 -10.54 5.30
CA VAL A 328 -7.04 -9.77 4.34
C VAL A 328 -6.11 -8.84 3.56
N VAL A 329 -6.28 -8.78 2.25
CA VAL A 329 -5.57 -7.83 1.38
C VAL A 329 -6.55 -6.84 0.75
N PHE A 330 -6.17 -5.57 0.71
CA PHE A 330 -6.99 -4.50 0.15
C PHE A 330 -6.53 -4.10 -1.25
N LEU A 331 -7.45 -4.11 -2.20
CA LEU A 331 -7.23 -3.68 -3.59
C LEU A 331 -7.81 -2.29 -3.85
N ARG A 332 -8.90 -1.96 -3.15
CA ARG A 332 -9.54 -0.63 -3.14
C ARG A 332 -10.02 -0.33 -1.73
N ASP A 333 -10.37 0.92 -1.48
CA ASP A 333 -10.95 1.31 -0.21
C ASP A 333 -12.28 0.58 0.07
N PRO A 334 -12.37 -0.27 1.10
CA PRO A 334 -13.61 -0.98 1.39
C PRO A 334 -14.63 -0.10 2.12
N LEU A 335 -14.19 0.99 2.78
CA LEU A 335 -15.07 1.87 3.56
C LEU A 335 -16.06 2.64 2.69
N GLN A 336 -15.81 2.78 1.39
CA GLN A 336 -16.73 3.40 0.43
C GLN A 336 -18.00 2.55 0.19
N PHE A 337 -17.96 1.25 0.50
CA PHE A 337 -19.07 0.32 0.28
C PHE A 337 -19.83 0.00 1.58
N VAL A 338 -19.47 0.64 2.68
CA VAL A 338 -20.09 0.44 3.98
C VAL A 338 -21.40 1.25 4.04
N ASP A 339 -22.52 0.58 4.32
CA ASP A 339 -23.79 1.26 4.58
C ASP A 339 -23.77 1.90 5.97
N ARG A 340 -23.71 3.24 6.00
CA ARG A 340 -23.63 4.01 7.25
C ARG A 340 -24.92 4.00 8.07
N ASN A 341 -26.02 3.42 7.56
CA ASN A 341 -27.27 3.25 8.30
C ASN A 341 -27.29 2.01 9.19
N LEU A 342 -26.36 1.07 8.99
CA LEU A 342 -26.23 -0.14 9.79
C LEU A 342 -25.31 0.09 11.00
N ASP A 343 -25.66 -0.49 12.13
CA ASP A 343 -24.84 -0.51 13.35
C ASP A 343 -23.62 -1.43 13.19
N ILE A 344 -23.83 -2.61 12.59
CA ILE A 344 -22.81 -3.63 12.35
C ILE A 344 -22.97 -4.20 10.94
N GLN A 345 -21.87 -4.36 10.21
CA GLN A 345 -21.88 -5.12 8.96
C GLN A 345 -20.54 -5.82 8.76
N GLY A 346 -20.48 -6.87 7.96
CA GLY A 346 -19.22 -7.56 7.69
C GLY A 346 -19.23 -8.30 6.37
N GLY A 347 -18.06 -8.78 5.95
CA GLY A 347 -17.95 -9.59 4.73
C GLY A 347 -18.86 -10.81 4.80
N ALA A 348 -19.56 -11.14 3.72
CA ALA A 348 -20.46 -12.29 3.69
C ALA A 348 -19.69 -13.60 3.94
N HIS A 349 -20.26 -14.48 4.77
CA HIS A 349 -19.80 -15.84 5.00
C HIS A 349 -20.97 -16.81 4.84
N LYS A 350 -20.90 -17.70 3.85
CA LYS A 350 -22.00 -18.64 3.52
C LYS A 350 -23.35 -17.94 3.35
N VAL A 351 -23.36 -16.75 2.74
CA VAL A 351 -24.53 -15.91 2.41
C VAL A 351 -25.27 -15.29 3.62
N GLU A 352 -25.48 -16.02 4.71
CA GLU A 352 -26.33 -15.58 5.84
C GLU A 352 -25.57 -15.11 7.09
N LYS A 353 -24.24 -15.14 7.08
CA LYS A 353 -23.40 -14.76 8.22
C LYS A 353 -22.42 -13.66 7.81
N ILE A 354 -21.91 -12.94 8.81
CA ILE A 354 -20.74 -12.09 8.65
C ILE A 354 -19.47 -12.86 9.05
N THR A 355 -18.37 -12.62 8.35
CA THR A 355 -17.05 -13.17 8.69
C THR A 355 -16.43 -12.45 9.89
N GLY A 356 -15.80 -13.20 10.78
CA GLY A 356 -15.11 -12.68 11.97
C GLY A 356 -13.86 -11.86 11.67
N GLY A 357 -13.27 -12.07 10.48
CA GLY A 357 -12.04 -11.39 10.05
C GLY A 357 -12.27 -10.10 9.25
N PHE A 358 -13.53 -9.67 9.08
CA PHE A 358 -13.86 -8.44 8.38
C PHE A 358 -15.21 -7.90 8.84
N ILE A 359 -15.21 -7.05 9.88
CA ILE A 359 -16.43 -6.48 10.47
C ILE A 359 -16.27 -4.97 10.65
N TYR A 360 -17.22 -4.22 10.14
CA TYR A 360 -17.37 -2.80 10.39
C TYR A 360 -18.42 -2.52 11.46
N PHE A 361 -18.04 -1.72 12.45
CA PHE A 361 -18.86 -1.29 13.58
C PHE A 361 -19.01 0.22 13.57
N ARG A 362 -20.25 0.71 13.67
CA ARG A 362 -20.49 2.08 14.13
C ARG A 362 -20.49 2.13 15.66
N ALA A 363 -20.00 3.23 16.23
CA ALA A 363 -19.99 3.43 17.68
C ALA A 363 -21.38 3.82 18.27
N THR A 364 -22.43 3.10 17.91
CA THR A 364 -23.79 3.29 18.43
C THR A 364 -23.99 2.55 19.75
N ASP A 365 -25.02 2.93 20.51
CA ASP A 365 -25.41 2.22 21.73
C ASP A 365 -25.80 0.77 21.45
N ALA A 366 -26.49 0.52 20.33
CA ALA A 366 -26.88 -0.81 19.88
C ALA A 366 -25.66 -1.72 19.59
N ALA A 367 -24.71 -1.23 18.79
CA ALA A 367 -23.47 -1.97 18.50
C ALA A 367 -22.67 -2.26 19.78
N ARG A 368 -22.51 -1.26 20.67
CA ARG A 368 -21.84 -1.45 21.97
C ARG A 368 -22.55 -2.49 22.84
N ALA A 369 -23.87 -2.45 22.91
CA ALA A 369 -24.67 -3.37 23.71
C ALA A 369 -24.61 -4.80 23.18
N LEU A 370 -24.56 -5.01 21.87
CA LEU A 370 -24.35 -6.34 21.30
C LEU A 370 -22.92 -6.82 21.52
N TRP A 371 -21.92 -5.97 21.27
CA TRP A 371 -20.51 -6.36 21.38
C TRP A 371 -20.09 -6.70 22.82
N VAL A 372 -20.64 -6.01 23.83
CA VAL A 372 -20.41 -6.39 25.23
C VAL A 372 -21.05 -7.74 25.58
N LYS A 373 -22.20 -8.10 24.96
CA LYS A 373 -22.79 -9.44 25.13
C LYS A 373 -21.88 -10.51 24.53
N VAL A 374 -21.32 -10.27 23.33
CA VAL A 374 -20.31 -11.15 22.71
C VAL A 374 -19.13 -11.33 23.67
N LEU A 375 -18.58 -10.25 24.22
CA LEU A 375 -17.47 -10.29 25.17
C LEU A 375 -17.80 -11.13 26.41
N LEU A 376 -18.95 -10.91 27.03
CA LEU A 376 -19.36 -11.62 28.24
C LEU A 376 -19.60 -13.12 27.98
N GLN A 377 -20.27 -13.45 26.86
CA GLN A 377 -20.47 -14.85 26.47
C GLN A 377 -19.14 -15.54 26.15
N HIS A 378 -18.23 -14.86 25.45
CA HIS A 378 -16.91 -15.40 25.11
C HIS A 378 -16.07 -15.67 26.36
N ARG A 379 -16.15 -14.81 27.39
CA ARG A 379 -15.53 -15.06 28.70
C ARG A 379 -16.11 -16.29 29.39
N THR A 380 -17.41 -16.54 29.28
CA THR A 380 -18.05 -17.75 29.81
C THR A 380 -17.55 -18.99 29.08
N VAL A 381 -17.48 -18.94 27.75
CA VAL A 381 -16.90 -20.02 26.92
C VAL A 381 -15.48 -20.35 27.38
N PHE A 382 -14.64 -19.33 27.56
CA PHE A 382 -13.27 -19.51 28.00
C PHE A 382 -13.18 -20.23 29.36
N LYS A 383 -14.01 -19.83 30.33
CA LYS A 383 -14.06 -20.50 31.65
C LYS A 383 -14.46 -21.97 31.56
N LYS A 384 -15.41 -22.32 30.67
CA LYS A 384 -15.81 -23.72 30.45
C LYS A 384 -14.69 -24.57 29.86
N ILE A 385 -13.94 -24.00 28.91
CA ILE A 385 -12.76 -24.65 28.32
C ILE A 385 -11.71 -24.92 29.41
N GLN A 386 -11.46 -23.95 30.30
CA GLN A 386 -10.53 -24.13 31.43
C GLN A 386 -10.98 -25.23 32.41
N ALA A 387 -12.29 -25.40 32.58
CA ALA A 387 -12.87 -26.43 33.45
C ALA A 387 -12.93 -27.84 32.82
N MET A 388 -12.38 -28.04 31.60
CA MET A 388 -12.45 -29.28 30.83
C MET A 388 -13.88 -29.79 30.57
N GLU A 389 -14.88 -28.88 30.53
CA GLU A 389 -16.23 -29.23 30.10
C GLU A 389 -16.25 -29.55 28.58
N ASN A 390 -17.16 -30.42 28.12
CA ASN A 390 -17.32 -30.76 26.70
C ASN A 390 -17.44 -29.47 25.85
N PHE A 391 -16.43 -29.18 25.05
CA PHE A 391 -16.30 -27.96 24.26
C PHE A 391 -16.25 -28.27 22.77
N ASN A 392 -17.14 -27.65 21.98
CA ASN A 392 -17.07 -27.70 20.52
C ASN A 392 -16.39 -26.44 19.98
N ILE A 393 -15.15 -26.63 19.55
CA ILE A 393 -14.23 -25.63 19.00
C ILE A 393 -14.75 -24.89 17.75
N HIS A 394 -15.71 -25.48 17.03
CA HIS A 394 -16.25 -24.92 15.79
C HIS A 394 -17.55 -24.14 15.99
N SER A 395 -18.28 -24.34 17.09
CA SER A 395 -19.55 -23.66 17.36
C SER A 395 -19.45 -22.55 18.40
N MET A 396 -18.30 -22.39 19.06
CA MET A 396 -18.13 -21.48 20.20
C MET A 396 -16.95 -20.50 19.96
N THR A 397 -16.98 -19.81 18.82
CA THR A 397 -15.98 -18.79 18.42
C THR A 397 -16.58 -17.38 18.49
N GLU A 398 -15.74 -16.34 18.51
CA GLU A 398 -16.22 -14.93 18.44
C GLU A 398 -17.14 -14.70 17.22
N GLN A 399 -16.81 -15.30 16.07
CA GLN A 399 -17.63 -15.22 14.87
C GLN A 399 -19.00 -15.88 15.06
N GLU A 400 -19.06 -17.05 15.68
CA GLU A 400 -20.35 -17.72 15.89
C GLU A 400 -21.20 -16.97 16.94
N LEU A 401 -20.59 -16.49 18.04
CA LEU A 401 -21.28 -15.71 19.06
C LEU A 401 -21.89 -14.42 18.50
N VAL A 402 -21.13 -13.66 17.68
CA VAL A 402 -21.68 -12.45 17.07
C VAL A 402 -22.82 -12.76 16.10
N ASN A 403 -22.69 -13.80 15.27
CA ASN A 403 -23.73 -14.18 14.31
C ASN A 403 -25.00 -14.71 15.01
N GLU A 404 -24.88 -15.50 16.09
CA GLU A 404 -26.02 -15.96 16.88
C GLU A 404 -26.80 -14.78 17.47
N LEU A 405 -26.08 -13.83 18.09
CA LEU A 405 -26.70 -12.63 18.68
C LEU A 405 -27.33 -11.72 17.62
N LEU A 406 -26.68 -11.54 16.46
CA LEU A 406 -27.23 -10.73 15.36
C LEU A 406 -28.49 -11.35 14.76
N LYS A 407 -28.51 -12.67 14.54
CA LYS A 407 -29.68 -13.38 14.03
C LYS A 407 -30.84 -13.41 15.02
N ALA A 408 -30.55 -13.41 16.32
CA ALA A 408 -31.58 -13.38 17.37
C ALA A 408 -32.12 -11.97 17.66
N ALA A 409 -31.40 -10.91 17.26
CA ALA A 409 -31.78 -9.53 17.54
C ALA A 409 -32.90 -9.05 16.62
N LYS A 410 -33.78 -8.21 17.16
CA LYS A 410 -34.87 -7.60 16.38
C LYS A 410 -34.36 -6.39 15.57
N PRO A 411 -34.97 -6.05 14.42
CA PRO A 411 -34.52 -4.93 13.58
C PRO A 411 -34.55 -3.54 14.26
N ASP A 412 -35.36 -3.37 15.30
CA ASP A 412 -35.45 -2.17 16.13
C ASP A 412 -34.38 -2.11 17.24
N GLU A 413 -33.79 -3.25 17.62
CA GLU A 413 -32.72 -3.35 18.62
C GLU A 413 -31.34 -3.13 18.01
N ILE A 414 -31.10 -3.64 16.80
CA ILE A 414 -29.85 -3.44 16.05
C ILE A 414 -30.08 -3.56 14.54
N LYS A 415 -29.48 -2.65 13.78
CA LYS A 415 -29.46 -2.71 12.31
C LYS A 415 -28.17 -3.36 11.87
N TRP A 416 -28.26 -4.48 11.16
CA TRP A 416 -27.06 -5.16 10.66
C TRP A 416 -27.26 -5.75 9.27
N GLY A 417 -26.15 -6.09 8.62
CA GLY A 417 -26.17 -6.68 7.29
C GLY A 417 -24.81 -7.22 6.85
N THR A 418 -24.75 -7.71 5.61
CA THR A 418 -23.53 -8.18 4.97
C THR A 418 -23.05 -7.16 3.94
N ILE A 419 -21.73 -7.07 3.77
CA ILE A 419 -21.12 -6.41 2.62
C ILE A 419 -21.14 -7.41 1.47
N ASP A 420 -21.50 -6.93 0.28
CA ASP A 420 -21.59 -7.75 -0.94
C ASP A 420 -20.28 -8.54 -1.17
N GLU A 421 -20.41 -9.82 -1.48
CA GLU A 421 -19.30 -10.73 -1.75
C GLU A 421 -18.46 -10.33 -2.99
N LYS A 422 -19.01 -9.48 -3.86
CA LYS A 422 -18.29 -8.83 -4.97
C LYS A 422 -17.38 -7.71 -4.50
N VAL A 423 -17.63 -7.16 -3.31
CA VAL A 423 -16.81 -6.12 -2.68
C VAL A 423 -15.81 -6.75 -1.72
N VAL A 424 -16.25 -7.67 -0.86
CA VAL A 424 -15.40 -8.39 0.08
C VAL A 424 -15.50 -9.88 -0.24
N ALA A 425 -14.55 -10.37 -1.02
CA ALA A 425 -14.54 -11.77 -1.44
C ALA A 425 -13.88 -12.64 -0.38
N ASP A 426 -14.53 -13.76 -0.03
CA ASP A 426 -13.90 -14.80 0.75
C ASP A 426 -12.94 -15.66 -0.11
N GLY A 427 -12.10 -16.43 0.55
CA GLY A 427 -11.07 -17.21 -0.10
C GLY A 427 -11.62 -18.39 -0.90
N LYS A 428 -12.83 -18.88 -0.58
CA LYS A 428 -13.48 -19.88 -1.43
C LYS A 428 -13.88 -19.24 -2.76
N ARG A 429 -14.58 -18.10 -2.73
CA ARG A 429 -15.01 -17.36 -3.91
C ARG A 429 -13.84 -16.95 -4.79
N PHE A 430 -12.79 -16.39 -4.19
CA PHE A 430 -11.67 -15.81 -4.93
C PHE A 430 -10.61 -16.85 -5.34
N PHE A 431 -10.17 -17.74 -4.45
CA PHE A 431 -9.06 -18.66 -4.74
C PHE A 431 -9.51 -20.03 -5.21
N ILE A 432 -10.62 -20.56 -4.70
CA ILE A 432 -11.05 -21.94 -4.95
C ILE A 432 -11.98 -21.99 -6.16
N ASP A 433 -13.11 -21.29 -6.08
CA ASP A 433 -14.13 -21.28 -7.13
C ASP A 433 -13.72 -20.39 -8.32
N LYS A 434 -12.79 -19.46 -8.07
CA LYS A 434 -12.35 -18.40 -8.98
C LYS A 434 -13.52 -17.59 -9.57
N LEU A 435 -14.60 -17.44 -8.81
CA LEU A 435 -15.85 -16.86 -9.30
C LEU A 435 -15.69 -15.37 -9.60
N SER A 436 -14.92 -14.66 -8.78
CA SER A 436 -14.55 -13.27 -9.02
C SER A 436 -13.83 -13.10 -10.36
N GLN A 437 -12.83 -13.94 -10.65
CA GLN A 437 -12.05 -13.88 -11.88
C GLN A 437 -12.89 -14.28 -13.11
N LYS A 438 -13.70 -15.34 -12.99
CA LYS A 438 -14.62 -15.78 -14.06
C LYS A 438 -15.62 -14.70 -14.45
N ASN A 439 -16.08 -13.91 -13.48
CA ASN A 439 -17.08 -12.86 -13.70
C ASN A 439 -16.46 -11.47 -13.99
N GLY A 440 -15.13 -11.35 -14.05
CA GLY A 440 -14.46 -10.04 -14.18
C GLY A 440 -14.66 -9.11 -12.98
N GLU A 441 -15.01 -9.66 -11.81
CA GLU A 441 -15.25 -8.93 -10.57
C GLU A 441 -13.94 -8.78 -9.78
N TRP A 442 -13.48 -7.55 -9.60
CA TRP A 442 -12.33 -7.25 -8.74
C TRP A 442 -12.78 -6.70 -7.39
N PRO A 443 -12.75 -7.52 -6.33
CA PRO A 443 -13.21 -7.10 -5.01
C PRO A 443 -12.34 -5.99 -4.43
N ALA A 444 -12.90 -5.19 -3.52
CA ALA A 444 -12.16 -4.18 -2.78
C ALA A 444 -11.24 -4.80 -1.72
N ALA A 445 -11.66 -5.92 -1.13
CA ALA A 445 -10.86 -6.71 -0.19
C ALA A 445 -11.01 -8.21 -0.44
N ILE A 446 -9.94 -8.97 -0.21
CA ILE A 446 -9.93 -10.44 -0.33
C ILE A 446 -9.47 -11.02 1.00
N HIS A 447 -10.30 -11.87 1.59
CA HIS A 447 -9.98 -12.57 2.82
C HIS A 447 -9.41 -13.95 2.48
N ASN A 448 -8.16 -14.23 2.86
CA ASN A 448 -7.48 -15.50 2.59
C ASN A 448 -7.86 -16.61 3.60
N ASN A 449 -9.16 -16.82 3.76
CA ASN A 449 -9.74 -17.93 4.51
C ASN A 449 -9.94 -19.16 3.60
N TYR A 450 -10.49 -20.26 4.14
CA TYR A 450 -10.56 -21.57 3.47
C TYR A 450 -9.18 -22.16 3.09
N ILE A 451 -8.20 -21.96 3.97
CA ILE A 451 -6.87 -22.56 3.92
C ILE A 451 -6.28 -22.59 5.34
N ILE A 452 -5.51 -23.64 5.64
CA ILE A 452 -4.89 -23.85 6.95
C ILE A 452 -3.37 -23.76 6.79
N GLY A 453 -2.70 -23.16 7.78
CA GLY A 453 -1.24 -23.01 7.83
C GLY A 453 -0.77 -21.64 7.33
N VAL A 454 0.18 -21.06 8.05
CA VAL A 454 0.76 -19.74 7.76
C VAL A 454 1.49 -19.75 6.41
N ASP A 455 2.32 -20.75 6.15
CA ASP A 455 3.07 -20.87 4.89
C ASP A 455 2.14 -21.05 3.69
N ASN A 456 1.10 -21.88 3.82
CA ASN A 456 0.10 -22.08 2.78
C ASN A 456 -0.64 -20.78 2.44
N LYS A 457 -1.02 -19.99 3.46
CA LYS A 457 -1.60 -18.66 3.26
C LYS A 457 -0.63 -17.71 2.56
N ARG A 458 0.63 -17.71 2.98
CA ARG A 458 1.70 -16.87 2.42
C ARG A 458 1.94 -17.18 0.95
N GLN A 459 2.14 -18.46 0.62
CA GLN A 459 2.35 -18.92 -0.75
C GLN A 459 1.16 -18.57 -1.65
N ARG A 460 -0.07 -18.72 -1.15
CA ARG A 460 -1.27 -18.35 -1.92
C ARG A 460 -1.29 -16.86 -2.30
N PHE A 461 -0.86 -15.95 -1.42
CA PHE A 461 -0.71 -14.54 -1.75
C PHE A 461 0.47 -14.26 -2.68
N MET A 462 1.60 -14.93 -2.50
CA MET A 462 2.77 -14.80 -3.39
C MET A 462 2.41 -15.22 -4.82
N ASN A 463 1.71 -16.34 -4.99
CA ASN A 463 1.32 -16.90 -6.29
C ASN A 463 0.44 -15.95 -7.13
N ILE A 464 -0.24 -15.01 -6.49
CA ILE A 464 -1.09 -14.01 -7.17
C ILE A 464 -0.58 -12.58 -7.01
N SER A 465 0.70 -12.42 -6.64
CA SER A 465 1.35 -11.11 -6.46
C SER A 465 0.67 -10.19 -5.44
N MET A 466 0.02 -10.76 -4.42
CA MET A 466 -0.60 -10.02 -3.30
C MET A 466 0.25 -10.05 -2.02
N TRP A 467 1.51 -10.49 -2.14
CA TRP A 467 2.52 -10.41 -1.09
C TRP A 467 3.50 -9.26 -1.39
N LEU A 468 3.46 -8.21 -0.57
CA LEU A 468 4.12 -6.91 -0.80
C LEU A 468 5.26 -6.65 0.17
N VAL A 469 5.81 -7.69 0.76
CA VAL A 469 6.81 -7.58 1.82
C VAL A 469 8.06 -8.30 1.40
N ASP A 470 9.18 -7.58 1.41
CA ASP A 470 10.51 -8.17 1.18
C ASP A 470 11.04 -8.89 2.43
N ASP A 471 12.21 -9.50 2.30
CA ASP A 471 12.85 -10.22 3.41
C ASP A 471 13.26 -9.28 4.58
N ASP A 472 13.39 -7.97 4.32
CA ASP A 472 13.69 -6.93 5.31
C ASP A 472 12.41 -6.33 5.96
N LEU A 473 11.22 -6.89 5.68
CA LEU A 473 9.93 -6.38 6.13
C LEU A 473 9.62 -4.95 5.66
N ARG A 474 10.10 -4.56 4.48
CA ARG A 474 9.76 -3.30 3.83
C ARG A 474 8.64 -3.53 2.84
N CYS A 475 7.75 -2.53 2.74
CA CYS A 475 6.74 -2.52 1.69
C CYS A 475 7.42 -2.42 0.33
N GLN A 476 7.27 -3.46 -0.46
CA GLN A 476 7.62 -3.45 -1.87
C GLN A 476 6.53 -2.70 -2.64
N ALA A 477 6.96 -2.02 -3.70
CA ALA A 477 6.00 -1.64 -4.73
C ALA A 477 5.35 -2.92 -5.24
N PHE A 478 4.01 -2.95 -5.27
CA PHE A 478 3.30 -3.97 -6.03
C PHE A 478 3.95 -4.04 -7.42
N PRO A 479 4.23 -5.21 -8.00
CA PRO A 479 4.66 -5.31 -9.38
C PRO A 479 3.64 -4.53 -10.22
N GLY A 480 4.05 -3.32 -10.62
CA GLY A 480 3.26 -2.22 -11.18
C GLY A 480 1.92 -1.87 -10.54
N LEU A 481 1.95 -1.46 -9.28
CA LEU A 481 0.95 -0.52 -8.77
C LEU A 481 1.61 0.54 -7.83
N GLN A 482 1.98 1.75 -8.32
CA GLN A 482 2.34 2.96 -7.52
C GLN A 482 1.13 3.72 -6.94
N ALA A 483 1.09 3.89 -5.61
CA ALA A 483 0.07 4.68 -4.90
C ALA A 483 -0.14 6.09 -5.52
N PRO A 484 -1.37 6.64 -5.52
CA PRO A 484 -1.60 8.01 -5.97
C PRO A 484 -0.74 8.98 -5.15
N THR A 485 -0.06 9.90 -5.84
CA THR A 485 0.67 11.02 -5.23
C THR A 485 -0.22 11.74 -4.22
N PRO A 486 0.32 12.19 -3.07
CA PRO A 486 -0.46 12.94 -2.10
C PRO A 486 -1.01 14.20 -2.75
N TYR A 487 -2.35 14.31 -2.81
CA TYR A 487 -3.04 15.55 -3.13
C TYR A 487 -2.51 16.65 -2.19
N THR A 488 -1.79 17.59 -2.77
CA THR A 488 -1.56 18.89 -2.15
C THR A 488 -2.86 19.66 -2.30
N LEU A 489 -3.51 19.99 -1.18
CA LEU A 489 -4.69 20.87 -1.18
C LEU A 489 -4.35 22.18 -1.88
N PRO A 490 -5.11 22.60 -2.91
CA PRO A 490 -5.13 24.00 -3.31
C PRO A 490 -5.74 24.80 -2.16
N LEU A 491 -5.10 25.90 -1.80
CA LEU A 491 -5.66 26.94 -0.93
C LEU A 491 -7.05 27.35 -1.48
N ALA A 492 -8.08 27.16 -0.67
CA ALA A 492 -9.44 27.57 -1.01
C ALA A 492 -9.53 29.10 -1.10
N HIS A 493 -9.82 29.61 -2.30
CA HIS A 493 -10.45 30.92 -2.44
C HIS A 493 -11.96 30.76 -2.29
N VAL A 494 -12.50 31.50 -1.33
CA VAL A 494 -13.91 31.68 -1.02
C VAL A 494 -14.58 32.52 -2.11
N THR A 495 -15.66 32.03 -2.72
CA THR A 495 -16.81 32.86 -3.16
C THR A 495 -18.11 32.04 -3.32
N GLY A 496 -19.11 32.45 -2.54
CA GLY A 496 -20.59 32.32 -2.57
C GLY A 496 -21.40 31.51 -3.62
N PRO A 497 -22.62 31.03 -3.25
CA PRO A 497 -23.63 30.36 -4.11
C PRO A 497 -24.71 31.39 -4.59
N PRO A 498 -25.91 31.06 -5.15
CA PRO A 498 -26.53 29.77 -5.59
C PRO A 498 -27.29 29.83 -6.96
N ALA A 499 -27.83 28.69 -7.44
CA ALA A 499 -29.15 28.65 -8.11
C ALA A 499 -29.75 27.22 -8.19
N ARG A 500 -31.08 27.17 -8.10
CA ARG A 500 -31.99 26.01 -7.94
C ARG A 500 -32.41 25.39 -9.28
N GLY A 501 -32.84 24.12 -9.25
CA GLY A 501 -33.67 23.51 -10.29
C GLY A 501 -34.08 22.07 -9.95
N SER A 502 -35.38 21.87 -9.73
CA SER A 502 -36.06 20.65 -9.26
C SER A 502 -36.67 19.80 -10.39
N SER A 503 -37.19 18.62 -10.01
CA SER A 503 -38.15 17.70 -10.68
C SER A 503 -37.51 16.60 -11.56
N GLY A 504 -37.93 15.33 -11.53
CA GLY A 504 -39.05 14.68 -10.84
C GLY A 504 -38.97 13.14 -10.94
N MET A 505 -39.76 12.46 -10.11
CA MET A 505 -39.89 11.01 -10.01
C MET A 505 -40.52 10.36 -11.25
N ARG A 506 -40.08 9.14 -11.60
CA ARG A 506 -40.98 8.06 -12.03
C ARG A 506 -40.35 6.69 -11.77
N ALA A 507 -41.07 5.87 -11.00
CA ALA A 507 -40.83 4.44 -10.84
C ALA A 507 -41.47 3.68 -12.01
N LEU A 508 -40.82 2.62 -12.48
CA LEU A 508 -41.46 1.49 -13.19
C LEU A 508 -40.62 0.23 -12.93
N ALA A 509 -41.28 -0.78 -12.37
CA ALA A 509 -40.77 -2.12 -12.15
C ALA A 509 -40.98 -2.99 -13.40
N SER A 510 -40.00 -3.82 -13.76
CA SER A 510 -40.22 -5.09 -14.46
C SER A 510 -39.00 -6.02 -14.36
N SER A 511 -39.32 -7.31 -14.24
CA SER A 511 -38.49 -8.49 -13.92
C SER A 511 -37.59 -8.98 -15.09
N PRO A 512 -36.86 -10.12 -14.98
CA PRO A 512 -35.46 -10.26 -15.37
C PRO A 512 -35.26 -10.62 -16.85
N ALA A 513 -34.32 -9.95 -17.51
CA ALA A 513 -33.85 -10.30 -18.84
C ALA A 513 -32.38 -10.76 -18.78
N ALA A 514 -32.10 -11.84 -19.50
CA ALA A 514 -30.79 -12.46 -19.65
C ALA A 514 -29.69 -11.45 -20.02
N LEU A 515 -28.53 -11.54 -19.37
CA LEU A 515 -27.38 -10.68 -19.62
C LEU A 515 -26.65 -11.14 -20.89
N SER A 516 -26.75 -10.35 -21.94
CA SER A 516 -25.90 -10.36 -23.13
C SER A 516 -24.46 -9.93 -22.80
N PRO A 517 -23.44 -10.43 -23.53
CA PRO A 517 -22.05 -9.97 -23.41
C PRO A 517 -21.92 -8.58 -24.06
N GLY A 518 -21.26 -7.63 -23.41
CA GLY A 518 -21.01 -6.32 -24.05
C GLY A 518 -20.70 -5.11 -23.16
N ASN A 519 -20.87 -5.17 -21.84
CA ASN A 519 -20.67 -3.99 -20.98
C ASN A 519 -19.33 -4.02 -20.23
N GLY A 520 -18.24 -3.80 -20.96
CA GLY A 520 -17.01 -3.28 -20.35
C GLY A 520 -17.24 -1.85 -19.84
N PRO A 521 -16.61 -1.42 -18.73
CA PRO A 521 -16.76 -0.06 -18.24
C PRO A 521 -16.21 0.93 -19.28
N VAL A 522 -17.07 1.84 -19.75
CA VAL A 522 -16.66 2.99 -20.56
C VAL A 522 -15.65 3.80 -19.73
N PRO A 523 -14.43 4.07 -20.24
CA PRO A 523 -13.50 4.95 -19.56
C PRO A 523 -14.15 6.31 -19.36
N ALA A 524 -14.11 6.86 -18.14
CA ALA A 524 -14.48 8.25 -17.92
C ALA A 524 -13.72 9.15 -18.91
N THR A 525 -14.34 10.22 -19.40
CA THR A 525 -13.72 11.20 -20.32
C THR A 525 -12.56 11.92 -19.63
N VAL A 526 -11.41 11.27 -19.54
CA VAL A 526 -10.19 11.81 -18.94
C VAL A 526 -9.33 12.35 -20.07
N LYS A 527 -9.16 13.67 -20.12
CA LYS A 527 -8.26 14.34 -21.08
C LYS A 527 -6.77 14.13 -20.76
N ASP A 528 -6.43 13.65 -19.57
CA ASP A 528 -5.06 13.55 -19.08
C ASP A 528 -4.69 12.09 -18.76
N PHE A 529 -4.43 11.30 -19.81
CA PHE A 529 -3.81 9.99 -19.65
C PHE A 529 -2.28 10.14 -19.55
N ARG A 530 -1.63 9.16 -18.93
CA ARG A 530 -0.18 9.14 -18.77
C ARG A 530 0.43 8.07 -19.67
N LEU A 531 1.39 8.46 -20.51
CA LEU A 531 2.24 7.51 -21.23
C LEU A 531 3.49 7.17 -20.41
N THR A 532 3.82 5.88 -20.35
CA THR A 532 5.11 5.39 -19.86
C THR A 532 5.85 4.68 -21.00
N VAL A 533 7.10 5.08 -21.25
CA VAL A 533 8.01 4.38 -22.17
C VAL A 533 8.75 3.30 -21.39
N LYS A 534 8.65 2.06 -21.85
CA LYS A 534 9.31 0.88 -21.27
C LYS A 534 10.38 0.41 -22.26
N ILE A 535 11.65 0.40 -21.87
CA ILE A 535 12.74 -0.11 -22.71
C ILE A 535 13.23 -1.44 -22.14
N ILE A 536 13.28 -2.48 -22.97
CA ILE A 536 13.91 -3.76 -22.65
C ILE A 536 15.26 -3.82 -23.36
N ALA A 537 16.33 -4.00 -22.59
CA ALA A 537 17.71 -4.00 -23.09
C ALA A 537 18.54 -5.12 -22.46
N PHE A 538 19.66 -5.46 -23.11
CA PHE A 538 20.64 -6.38 -22.55
C PHE A 538 22.07 -5.86 -22.69
N ASN A 539 22.73 -6.14 -23.82
CA ASN A 539 24.16 -5.89 -24.03
C ASN A 539 24.45 -5.17 -25.35
N ARG A 540 23.51 -4.40 -25.91
CA ARG A 540 23.72 -3.67 -27.17
C ARG A 540 23.84 -2.15 -26.96
N PRO A 541 25.01 -1.63 -26.56
CA PRO A 541 25.16 -0.20 -26.23
C PRO A 541 24.92 0.71 -27.44
N ARG A 542 25.33 0.31 -28.65
CA ARG A 542 25.10 1.11 -29.87
C ARG A 542 23.62 1.22 -30.24
N ALA A 543 22.89 0.11 -30.10
CA ALA A 543 21.45 0.05 -30.35
C ALA A 543 20.69 0.94 -29.37
N LEU A 544 20.94 0.76 -28.07
CA LEU A 544 20.29 1.55 -27.02
C LEU A 544 20.60 3.05 -27.14
N LEU A 545 21.83 3.43 -27.50
CA LEU A 545 22.18 4.83 -27.74
C LEU A 545 21.38 5.42 -28.91
N ARG A 546 21.16 4.64 -29.97
CA ARG A 546 20.35 5.05 -31.13
C ARG A 546 18.88 5.25 -30.73
N LEU A 547 18.34 4.35 -29.90
CA LEU A 547 17.00 4.51 -29.32
C LEU A 547 16.89 5.78 -28.47
N PHE A 548 17.82 6.03 -27.55
CA PHE A 548 17.85 7.26 -26.74
C PHE A 548 17.86 8.53 -27.60
N ARG A 549 18.70 8.58 -28.63
CA ARG A 549 18.73 9.72 -29.56
C ARG A 549 17.39 9.95 -30.25
N SER A 550 16.69 8.88 -30.64
CA SER A 550 15.36 9.00 -31.25
C SER A 550 14.29 9.47 -30.27
N LEU A 551 14.37 9.04 -29.01
CA LEU A 551 13.47 9.49 -27.94
C LEU A 551 13.73 10.95 -27.57
N ASP A 552 14.99 11.40 -27.51
CA ASP A 552 15.35 12.80 -27.28
C ASP A 552 14.85 13.74 -28.39
N ALA A 553 14.71 13.21 -29.61
CA ALA A 553 14.19 13.95 -30.76
C ALA A 553 12.66 13.97 -30.84
N ALA A 554 11.95 13.20 -29.99
CA ALA A 554 10.51 13.11 -30.03
C ALA A 554 9.81 14.29 -29.37
N ASP A 555 8.76 14.79 -30.03
CA ASP A 555 7.90 15.84 -29.50
C ASP A 555 6.85 15.24 -28.57
N PHE A 556 7.09 15.39 -27.27
CA PHE A 556 6.17 14.99 -26.21
C PHE A 556 5.13 16.07 -25.88
N MET A 557 5.01 17.15 -26.67
CA MET A 557 4.03 18.22 -26.49
C MET A 557 4.07 18.91 -25.11
N GLY A 558 5.19 18.80 -24.40
CA GLY A 558 5.34 19.27 -23.02
C GLY A 558 4.71 18.36 -21.96
N ASP A 559 4.10 17.23 -22.36
CA ASP A 559 3.48 16.29 -21.44
C ASP A 559 4.51 15.51 -20.63
N LYS A 560 4.08 15.08 -19.45
CA LYS A 560 4.91 14.27 -18.57
C LYS A 560 4.88 12.80 -19.01
N VAL A 561 5.98 12.32 -19.56
CA VAL A 561 6.17 10.92 -19.97
C VAL A 561 7.25 10.27 -19.12
N ASP A 562 6.92 9.16 -18.46
CA ASP A 562 7.91 8.41 -17.67
C ASP A 562 8.72 7.46 -18.56
N LEU A 563 9.94 7.14 -18.13
CA LEU A 563 10.85 6.21 -18.79
C LEU A 563 11.37 5.18 -17.80
N ASP A 564 11.07 3.90 -18.04
CA ASP A 564 11.64 2.79 -17.28
C ASP A 564 12.50 1.91 -18.21
N ILE A 565 13.75 1.66 -17.82
CA ILE A 565 14.73 0.90 -18.60
C ILE A 565 15.05 -0.40 -17.87
N TYR A 566 14.66 -1.53 -18.43
CA TYR A 566 14.90 -2.87 -17.90
C TYR A 566 16.12 -3.48 -18.57
N ILE A 567 17.10 -3.89 -17.76
CA ILE A 567 18.35 -4.46 -18.25
C ILE A 567 18.45 -5.90 -17.74
N ASP A 568 18.42 -6.86 -18.66
CA ASP A 568 18.51 -8.28 -18.31
C ASP A 568 19.87 -8.65 -17.74
N PHE A 569 19.89 -9.55 -16.76
CA PHE A 569 21.15 -10.04 -16.22
C PHE A 569 21.78 -11.06 -17.18
N PRO A 570 23.11 -11.09 -17.33
CA PRO A 570 23.81 -12.12 -18.11
C PRO A 570 23.41 -13.55 -17.70
N SER A 571 23.29 -14.46 -18.68
CA SER A 571 22.97 -15.86 -18.37
C SER A 571 24.12 -16.53 -17.58
N PRO A 572 23.83 -17.54 -16.74
CA PRO A 572 24.86 -18.27 -16.00
C PRO A 572 25.96 -18.86 -16.90
N GLU A 573 25.58 -19.33 -18.09
CA GLU A 573 26.50 -19.85 -19.12
C GLU A 573 27.44 -18.75 -19.63
N LEU A 574 26.91 -17.55 -19.88
CA LEU A 574 27.71 -16.41 -20.33
C LEU A 574 28.72 -15.99 -19.25
N VAL A 575 28.31 -15.99 -17.98
CA VAL A 575 29.18 -15.65 -16.85
C VAL A 575 30.26 -16.72 -16.64
N ALA A 576 29.90 -18.01 -16.76
CA ALA A 576 30.85 -19.11 -16.59
C ALA A 576 31.92 -19.17 -17.69
N ASN A 577 31.60 -18.71 -18.90
CA ASN A 577 32.52 -18.68 -20.04
C ASN A 577 33.41 -17.41 -20.08
N ALA A 578 33.16 -16.45 -19.19
CA ALA A 578 33.98 -15.25 -19.05
C ALA A 578 35.23 -15.57 -18.24
N THR A 579 36.39 -15.18 -18.73
CA THR A 579 37.66 -15.55 -18.09
C THR A 579 38.05 -14.58 -16.99
N LEU A 580 37.58 -13.32 -17.04
CA LEU A 580 37.76 -12.19 -16.10
C LEU A 580 39.21 -11.84 -15.68
N GLU A 581 40.17 -12.76 -15.79
CA GLU A 581 41.57 -12.66 -15.40
C GLU A 581 42.52 -12.53 -16.60
N GLN A 582 42.11 -13.00 -17.78
CA GLN A 582 42.83 -12.83 -19.02
C GLN A 582 42.10 -11.76 -19.84
N ASN A 583 42.69 -10.57 -19.97
CA ASN A 583 42.21 -9.53 -20.90
C ASN A 583 42.36 -10.00 -22.36
N ASP A 584 41.74 -11.12 -22.76
CA ASP A 584 41.66 -11.56 -24.14
C ASP A 584 40.63 -10.67 -24.86
N PRO A 585 41.06 -9.75 -25.73
CA PRO A 585 40.16 -8.84 -26.43
C PRO A 585 39.26 -9.54 -27.45
N ASN A 586 39.43 -10.85 -27.67
CA ASN A 586 38.64 -11.64 -28.62
C ASN A 586 37.66 -12.63 -27.94
N ASN A 587 37.63 -12.72 -26.60
CA ASN A 587 36.68 -13.57 -25.92
C ASN A 587 35.26 -12.97 -26.00
N GLU A 588 34.35 -13.66 -26.69
CA GLU A 588 32.98 -13.20 -26.90
C GLU A 588 32.18 -13.01 -25.60
N ALA A 589 32.44 -13.82 -24.56
CA ALA A 589 31.78 -13.71 -23.27
C ALA A 589 32.26 -12.46 -22.50
N ASP A 590 33.57 -12.20 -22.49
CA ASP A 590 34.14 -11.01 -21.86
C ASP A 590 33.68 -9.73 -22.58
N ILE A 591 33.63 -9.73 -23.92
CA ILE A 591 33.07 -8.61 -24.72
C ILE A 591 31.61 -8.37 -24.33
N SER A 592 30.79 -9.41 -24.29
CA SER A 592 29.36 -9.31 -23.96
C SER A 592 29.12 -8.75 -22.55
N LEU A 593 29.92 -9.16 -21.56
CA LEU A 593 29.84 -8.62 -20.19
C LEU A 593 30.28 -7.16 -20.12
N GLN A 594 31.31 -6.77 -20.88
CA GLN A 594 31.71 -5.36 -21.01
C GLN A 594 30.61 -4.52 -21.66
N GLU A 595 29.95 -5.03 -22.70
CA GLU A 595 28.85 -4.34 -23.37
C GLU A 595 27.60 -4.22 -22.47
N TYR A 596 27.28 -5.26 -21.70
CA TYR A 596 26.27 -5.21 -20.63
C TYR A 596 26.60 -4.12 -19.60
N ALA A 597 27.83 -4.07 -19.11
CA ALA A 597 28.27 -3.03 -18.17
C ALA A 597 28.14 -1.62 -18.75
N ARG A 598 28.46 -1.45 -20.05
CA ARG A 598 28.25 -0.18 -20.78
C ARG A 598 26.78 0.17 -20.92
N VAL A 599 25.90 -0.78 -21.23
CA VAL A 599 24.44 -0.55 -21.28
C VAL A 599 23.92 -0.08 -19.93
N ARG A 600 24.35 -0.71 -18.83
CA ARG A 600 23.99 -0.31 -17.47
C ARG A 600 24.46 1.10 -17.15
N GLN A 601 25.76 1.37 -17.32
CA GLN A 601 26.33 2.69 -17.06
C GLN A 601 25.63 3.77 -17.89
N MET A 602 25.44 3.54 -19.19
CA MET A 602 24.78 4.48 -20.09
C MET A 602 23.33 4.75 -19.67
N SER A 603 22.60 3.71 -19.25
CA SER A 603 21.23 3.85 -18.76
C SER A 603 21.17 4.65 -17.46
N GLU A 604 22.12 4.46 -16.54
CA GLU A 604 22.22 5.18 -15.27
C GLU A 604 22.52 6.68 -15.49
N VAL A 605 23.43 7.03 -16.40
CA VAL A 605 23.83 8.43 -16.66
C VAL A 605 22.92 9.19 -17.63
N TYR A 606 22.13 8.48 -18.46
CA TYR A 606 21.22 9.09 -19.42
C TYR A 606 20.21 10.03 -18.72
N ARG A 607 20.02 11.24 -19.24
CA ARG A 607 19.13 12.26 -18.63
C ARG A 607 17.82 12.36 -19.39
N TRP A 608 16.75 11.86 -18.77
CA TRP A 608 15.41 11.99 -19.29
C TRP A 608 14.77 13.33 -18.88
N ARG A 609 14.27 14.11 -19.84
CA ARG A 609 13.77 15.47 -19.61
C ARG A 609 12.24 15.57 -19.51
N HIS A 610 11.52 14.52 -19.89
CA HIS A 610 10.07 14.55 -20.03
C HIS A 610 9.32 13.96 -18.83
N GLY A 611 10.01 13.36 -17.86
CA GLY A 611 9.37 12.79 -16.67
C GLY A 611 10.33 12.03 -15.76
N ARG A 612 9.81 11.08 -14.99
CA ARG A 612 10.65 10.24 -14.11
C ARG A 612 11.40 9.21 -14.96
N LYS A 613 12.69 9.01 -14.68
CA LYS A 613 13.49 7.89 -15.19
C LYS A 613 13.73 6.87 -14.09
N GLN A 614 13.53 5.58 -14.36
CA GLN A 614 14.07 4.48 -13.54
C GLN A 614 14.84 3.48 -14.38
N VAL A 615 15.90 2.93 -13.78
CA VAL A 615 16.71 1.85 -14.36
C VAL A 615 16.53 0.62 -13.48
N HIS A 616 16.06 -0.46 -14.09
CA HIS A 616 15.78 -1.75 -13.46
C HIS A 616 16.80 -2.77 -13.98
N ALA A 617 18.00 -2.76 -13.40
CA ALA A 617 18.94 -3.86 -13.60
C ALA A 617 18.41 -5.11 -12.88
N ARG A 618 18.18 -6.20 -13.61
CA ARG A 618 17.75 -7.46 -13.00
C ARG A 618 18.88 -8.08 -12.17
N ASP A 619 18.47 -8.76 -11.11
CA ASP A 619 19.32 -9.49 -10.18
C ASP A 619 19.66 -10.92 -10.66
N LYS A 620 18.84 -11.47 -11.55
CA LYS A 620 19.03 -12.77 -12.21
C LYS A 620 18.65 -12.69 -13.68
N HIS A 621 19.01 -13.72 -14.45
CA HIS A 621 18.68 -13.79 -15.88
C HIS A 621 17.18 -14.11 -16.07
N TYR A 622 16.41 -13.17 -16.61
CA TYR A 622 14.97 -13.34 -16.89
C TYR A 622 14.74 -13.87 -18.32
N GLY A 623 15.68 -13.61 -19.23
CA GLY A 623 15.55 -13.92 -20.65
C GLY A 623 14.50 -13.03 -21.33
N LEU A 624 14.43 -13.11 -22.67
CA LEU A 624 13.60 -12.21 -23.48
C LEU A 624 12.11 -12.26 -23.08
N ALA A 625 11.52 -13.46 -22.94
CA ALA A 625 10.12 -13.58 -22.55
C ALA A 625 9.86 -13.07 -21.13
N GLY A 626 10.75 -13.38 -20.17
CA GLY A 626 10.63 -12.91 -18.80
C GLY A 626 10.73 -11.39 -18.71
N GLN A 627 11.57 -10.76 -19.54
CA GLN A 627 11.66 -9.30 -19.61
C GLN A 627 10.34 -8.68 -20.08
N TRP A 628 9.72 -9.21 -21.13
CA TRP A 628 8.42 -8.74 -21.61
C TRP A 628 7.33 -8.89 -20.53
N LEU A 629 7.19 -10.07 -19.95
CA LEU A 629 6.16 -10.38 -18.94
C LEU A 629 6.33 -9.61 -17.63
N ALA A 630 7.56 -9.16 -17.31
CA ALA A 630 7.87 -8.41 -16.10
C ALA A 630 8.17 -6.92 -16.36
N SER A 631 7.86 -6.39 -17.54
CA SER A 631 8.16 -4.99 -17.93
C SER A 631 7.07 -4.00 -17.53
N TRP A 632 5.81 -4.43 -17.42
CA TRP A 632 4.71 -3.55 -17.10
C TRP A 632 3.62 -4.28 -16.32
N PHE A 633 3.12 -3.62 -15.27
CA PHE A 633 1.87 -3.98 -14.64
C PHE A 633 1.12 -2.64 -14.45
N PRO A 634 -0.04 -2.45 -15.10
CA PRO A 634 -0.69 -1.16 -15.13
C PRO A 634 -1.37 -0.83 -13.80
N MET A 635 -1.26 0.44 -13.42
CA MET A 635 -1.69 0.93 -12.11
C MET A 635 -3.19 1.26 -12.00
N GLY A 636 -3.78 1.59 -13.14
CA GLY A 636 -5.12 2.13 -13.25
C GLY A 636 -5.53 2.20 -14.70
N THR A 637 -6.68 2.80 -14.97
CA THR A 637 -7.26 2.81 -16.32
C THR A 637 -6.72 3.92 -17.23
N THR A 638 -5.90 4.84 -16.70
CA THR A 638 -5.39 6.01 -17.43
C THR A 638 -3.89 5.94 -17.72
N GLU A 639 -3.21 4.88 -17.28
CA GLU A 639 -1.81 4.63 -17.64
C GLU A 639 -1.74 3.78 -18.89
N ILE A 640 -0.99 4.24 -19.88
CA ILE A 640 -0.74 3.54 -21.13
C ILE A 640 0.76 3.35 -21.27
N ALA A 641 1.19 2.18 -21.75
CA ALA A 641 2.62 1.92 -21.95
C ALA A 641 2.92 1.59 -23.40
N ILE A 642 4.02 2.17 -23.89
CA ILE A 642 4.72 1.71 -25.09
C ILE A 642 5.93 0.89 -24.66
N ILE A 643 6.08 -0.31 -25.22
CA ILE A 643 7.23 -1.18 -24.93
C ILE A 643 8.15 -1.22 -26.15
N LEU A 644 9.43 -0.90 -25.93
CA LEU A 644 10.47 -0.80 -26.95
C LEU A 644 11.63 -1.73 -26.59
N GLU A 645 12.19 -2.40 -27.59
CA GLU A 645 13.46 -3.14 -27.46
C GLU A 645 14.65 -2.21 -27.79
N ASP A 646 15.85 -2.56 -27.33
CA ASP A 646 17.06 -1.75 -27.52
C ASP A 646 17.41 -1.44 -28.99
N ASP A 647 16.94 -2.25 -29.94
CA ASP A 647 17.14 -2.08 -31.37
C ASP A 647 16.00 -1.32 -32.08
N ASN A 648 15.05 -0.78 -31.34
CA ASN A 648 13.98 0.06 -31.89
C ASN A 648 14.44 1.53 -32.01
N ILE A 649 13.80 2.29 -32.89
CA ILE A 649 13.81 3.76 -32.88
C ILE A 649 12.40 4.29 -33.05
N VAL A 650 12.14 5.49 -32.53
CA VAL A 650 10.85 6.18 -32.66
C VAL A 650 10.93 7.38 -33.60
N SER A 651 9.85 7.64 -34.32
CA SER A 651 9.66 8.89 -35.07
C SER A 651 9.60 10.09 -34.13
N PRO A 652 10.12 11.27 -34.52
CA PRO A 652 9.93 12.50 -33.75
C PRO A 652 8.46 12.84 -33.45
N TYR A 653 7.51 12.31 -34.23
CA TYR A 653 6.08 12.61 -34.13
C TYR A 653 5.24 11.45 -33.58
N PHE A 654 5.88 10.37 -33.10
CA PHE A 654 5.16 9.19 -32.63
C PHE A 654 4.17 9.52 -31.51
N TYR A 655 4.59 10.36 -30.55
CA TYR A 655 3.77 10.73 -29.40
C TYR A 655 2.62 11.66 -29.79
N VAL A 656 2.90 12.65 -30.64
CA VAL A 656 1.90 13.61 -31.14
C VAL A 656 0.70 12.86 -31.75
N TRP A 657 0.98 11.87 -32.61
CA TRP A 657 -0.08 11.07 -33.21
C TRP A 657 -0.70 10.10 -32.20
N LEU A 658 0.12 9.41 -31.39
CA LEU A 658 -0.36 8.43 -30.41
C LEU A 658 -1.33 9.06 -29.41
N LYS A 659 -1.03 10.26 -28.91
CA LYS A 659 -1.89 10.99 -27.97
C LYS A 659 -3.28 11.19 -28.56
N ARG A 660 -3.35 11.70 -29.79
CA ARG A 660 -4.60 11.88 -30.52
C ARG A 660 -5.34 10.56 -30.74
N ALA A 661 -4.64 9.51 -31.14
CA ALA A 661 -5.24 8.20 -31.39
C ALA A 661 -5.82 7.58 -30.11
N VAL A 662 -5.14 7.72 -28.98
CA VAL A 662 -5.60 7.26 -27.67
C VAL A 662 -6.82 8.06 -27.20
N GLU A 663 -6.76 9.40 -27.25
CA GLU A 663 -7.89 10.25 -26.89
C GLU A 663 -9.12 9.94 -27.73
N TYR A 664 -8.93 9.71 -29.03
CA TYR A 664 -10.02 9.46 -29.97
C TYR A 664 -10.57 8.04 -29.94
N TYR A 665 -9.75 6.99 -29.85
CA TYR A 665 -10.22 5.60 -29.94
C TYR A 665 -10.41 4.90 -28.60
N TYR A 666 -9.76 5.37 -27.54
CA TYR A 666 -9.81 4.72 -26.23
C TYR A 666 -10.62 5.53 -25.20
N PHE A 667 -10.42 6.84 -25.11
CA PHE A 667 -11.12 7.68 -24.13
C PHE A 667 -12.41 8.32 -24.62
N ASN A 668 -12.69 8.29 -25.93
CA ASN A 668 -13.95 8.76 -26.48
C ASN A 668 -15.02 7.65 -26.41
N PRO A 669 -16.10 7.81 -25.63
CA PRO A 669 -17.16 6.80 -25.52
C PRO A 669 -17.82 6.42 -26.84
N GLU A 670 -17.87 7.32 -27.82
CA GLU A 670 -18.49 7.05 -29.13
C GLU A 670 -17.64 6.13 -30.02
N GLN A 671 -16.33 6.09 -29.78
CA GLN A 671 -15.37 5.32 -30.56
C GLN A 671 -14.81 4.11 -29.79
N PHE A 672 -15.08 4.05 -28.49
CA PHE A 672 -14.57 3.01 -27.61
C PHE A 672 -15.12 1.64 -28.02
N ASP A 673 -14.21 0.69 -28.22
CA ASP A 673 -14.53 -0.73 -28.37
C ASP A 673 -13.70 -1.52 -27.34
N PRO A 674 -14.36 -2.24 -26.41
CA PRO A 674 -13.67 -2.97 -25.35
C PRO A 674 -12.78 -4.11 -25.85
N ARG A 675 -12.87 -4.50 -27.13
CA ARG A 675 -12.03 -5.53 -27.75
C ARG A 675 -10.67 -5.00 -28.22
N VAL A 676 -10.48 -3.68 -28.23
CA VAL A 676 -9.22 -3.06 -28.65
C VAL A 676 -8.19 -3.17 -27.53
N TYR A 677 -7.18 -4.02 -27.68
CA TYR A 677 -6.15 -4.22 -26.64
C TYR A 677 -4.98 -3.22 -26.72
N GLY A 678 -4.90 -2.44 -27.79
CA GLY A 678 -3.79 -1.51 -27.98
C GLY A 678 -3.68 -0.91 -29.38
N ILE A 679 -2.59 -0.16 -29.57
CA ILE A 679 -2.22 0.51 -30.83
C ILE A 679 -0.81 0.06 -31.24
N MET A 680 -0.64 -0.31 -32.51
CA MET A 680 0.59 -0.86 -33.05
C MET A 680 1.26 0.15 -33.97
N LEU A 681 2.47 0.57 -33.60
CA LEU A 681 3.19 1.66 -34.26
C LEU A 681 4.17 1.20 -35.35
N GLN A 682 4.32 -0.11 -35.55
CA GLN A 682 5.13 -0.68 -36.61
C GLN A 682 4.37 -0.78 -37.95
N SER A 683 5.12 -0.85 -39.05
CA SER A 683 4.57 -1.34 -40.31
C SER A 683 4.43 -2.86 -40.26
N GLN A 684 3.19 -3.35 -40.31
CA GLN A 684 2.92 -4.79 -40.28
C GLN A 684 3.42 -5.47 -41.56
N HIS A 685 4.29 -6.47 -41.39
CA HIS A 685 5.05 -7.09 -42.49
C HIS A 685 4.80 -8.60 -42.65
N MET A 686 4.02 -9.20 -41.75
CA MET A 686 3.77 -10.64 -41.72
C MET A 686 2.29 -10.94 -41.44
N ILE A 687 1.77 -11.98 -42.09
CA ILE A 687 0.46 -12.58 -41.82
C ILE A 687 0.71 -14.03 -41.35
N PRO A 688 0.35 -14.40 -40.12
CA PRO A 688 0.71 -15.68 -39.53
C PRO A 688 -0.13 -16.84 -40.10
N GLY A 689 -1.32 -16.57 -40.65
CA GLY A 689 -2.18 -17.57 -41.28
C GLY A 689 -1.75 -18.08 -42.67
N ARG A 690 -0.44 -18.10 -42.98
CA ARG A 690 0.13 -18.66 -44.23
C ARG A 690 -0.33 -17.96 -45.52
N TYR A 691 -0.19 -16.64 -45.58
CA TYR A 691 -0.42 -15.85 -46.79
C TYR A 691 0.90 -15.43 -47.47
N PRO A 692 1.00 -15.47 -48.81
CA PRO A 692 2.24 -15.15 -49.54
C PRO A 692 2.56 -13.65 -49.64
N LYS A 693 1.61 -12.77 -49.29
CA LYS A 693 1.70 -11.31 -49.46
C LYS A 693 1.65 -10.59 -48.11
N ARG A 694 2.10 -9.34 -48.07
CA ARG A 694 2.06 -8.48 -46.88
C ARG A 694 0.67 -7.86 -46.69
N PRO A 695 0.26 -7.48 -45.47
CA PRO A 695 -1.03 -6.80 -45.21
C PRO A 695 -1.35 -5.64 -46.14
N LYS A 696 -0.36 -4.78 -46.42
CA LYS A 696 -0.50 -3.62 -47.32
C LYS A 696 -0.95 -3.98 -48.74
N GLU A 697 -0.76 -5.23 -49.18
CA GLU A 697 -1.15 -5.70 -50.51
C GLU A 697 -2.62 -6.15 -50.57
N PHE A 698 -3.27 -6.31 -49.41
CA PHE A 698 -4.69 -6.69 -49.29
C PHE A 698 -5.58 -5.54 -48.84
N LEU A 699 -5.00 -4.57 -48.14
CA LEU A 699 -5.72 -3.38 -47.70
C LEU A 699 -6.17 -2.55 -48.92
N PRO A 700 -7.35 -1.91 -48.86
CA PRO A 700 -7.71 -0.88 -49.83
C PRO A 700 -6.60 0.17 -49.96
N HIS A 701 -6.36 0.67 -51.18
CA HIS A 701 -5.23 1.57 -51.48
C HIS A 701 -5.22 2.86 -50.60
N ASP A 702 -6.40 3.28 -50.17
CA ASP A 702 -6.66 4.44 -49.33
C ASP A 702 -6.77 4.12 -47.83
N ALA A 703 -6.82 2.84 -47.43
CA ALA A 703 -6.93 2.45 -46.02
C ALA A 703 -5.63 2.75 -45.25
N LYS A 704 -5.60 3.87 -44.52
CA LYS A 704 -4.45 4.29 -43.69
C LYS A 704 -4.44 3.70 -42.28
N PHE A 705 -5.58 3.17 -41.84
CA PHE A 705 -5.76 2.57 -40.53
C PHE A 705 -6.60 1.31 -40.67
N PHE A 706 -6.34 0.30 -39.85
CA PHE A 706 -7.10 -0.95 -39.84
C PHE A 706 -7.03 -1.60 -38.46
N ARG A 707 -7.90 -2.56 -38.21
CA ARG A 707 -7.94 -3.37 -36.99
C ARG A 707 -7.45 -4.78 -37.30
N TYR A 708 -6.60 -5.34 -36.43
CA TYR A 708 -5.99 -6.65 -36.67
C TYR A 708 -5.73 -7.39 -35.36
N GLN A 709 -6.03 -8.69 -35.30
CA GLN A 709 -5.80 -9.50 -34.10
C GLN A 709 -4.31 -9.67 -33.74
N LEU A 710 -3.42 -9.71 -34.73
CA LEU A 710 -2.01 -9.94 -34.48
C LEU A 710 -1.35 -8.75 -33.75
N LEU A 711 -0.61 -9.02 -32.67
CA LEU A 711 0.16 -8.00 -31.96
C LEU A 711 1.41 -7.55 -32.73
N SER A 712 1.87 -6.35 -32.39
CA SER A 712 3.22 -5.92 -32.74
C SER A 712 4.23 -6.44 -31.72
N THR A 713 5.40 -6.86 -32.21
CA THR A 713 6.58 -7.10 -31.37
C THR A 713 7.54 -5.91 -31.35
N TRP A 714 7.29 -4.86 -32.15
CA TRP A 714 8.10 -3.65 -32.24
C TRP A 714 7.26 -2.41 -31.91
N GLY A 715 7.47 -1.83 -30.73
CA GLY A 715 6.71 -0.68 -30.25
C GLY A 715 5.19 -0.89 -30.10
N PRO A 716 4.69 -2.01 -29.57
CA PRO A 716 3.28 -2.10 -29.20
C PRO A 716 2.96 -1.09 -28.09
N VAL A 717 1.80 -0.45 -28.22
CA VAL A 717 1.16 0.30 -27.15
C VAL A 717 0.04 -0.57 -26.61
N PHE A 718 0.09 -0.92 -25.33
CA PHE A 718 -0.94 -1.75 -24.70
C PHE A 718 -1.83 -0.92 -23.79
N PHE A 719 -3.11 -1.28 -23.74
CA PHE A 719 -4.06 -0.69 -22.80
C PHE A 719 -4.08 -1.45 -21.47
N PRO A 720 -4.29 -0.73 -20.35
CA PRO A 720 -4.01 -1.25 -19.03
C PRO A 720 -4.89 -2.45 -18.66
N HIS A 721 -6.17 -2.41 -19.02
CA HIS A 721 -7.09 -3.51 -18.72
C HIS A 721 -6.67 -4.81 -19.41
N HIS A 722 -6.41 -4.75 -20.72
CA HIS A 722 -6.07 -5.92 -21.53
C HIS A 722 -4.72 -6.52 -21.18
N TRP A 723 -3.72 -5.68 -20.87
CA TRP A 723 -2.42 -6.18 -20.42
C TRP A 723 -2.51 -6.85 -19.05
N ALA A 724 -3.25 -6.26 -18.09
CA ALA A 724 -3.48 -6.89 -16.79
C ALA A 724 -4.20 -8.24 -16.92
N GLU A 725 -5.20 -8.31 -17.79
CA GLU A 725 -5.92 -9.54 -18.09
C GLU A 725 -5.00 -10.59 -18.72
N PHE A 726 -4.14 -10.18 -19.68
CA PHE A 726 -3.14 -11.06 -20.29
C PHE A 726 -2.18 -11.64 -19.25
N ILE A 727 -1.63 -10.84 -18.34
CA ILE A 727 -0.72 -11.33 -17.30
C ILE A 727 -1.42 -12.32 -16.38
N SER A 728 -2.68 -12.06 -16.00
CA SER A 728 -3.49 -13.00 -15.20
C SER A 728 -3.72 -14.31 -15.95
N TRP A 729 -4.11 -14.23 -17.22
CA TRP A 729 -4.34 -15.40 -18.08
C TRP A 729 -3.06 -16.18 -18.31
N PHE A 730 -1.93 -15.51 -18.55
CA PHE A 730 -0.62 -16.11 -18.72
C PHE A 730 -0.21 -16.90 -17.47
N ASN A 731 -0.32 -16.31 -16.28
CA ASN A 731 0.03 -16.98 -15.02
C ASN A 731 -0.85 -18.21 -14.75
N GLU A 732 -2.13 -18.16 -15.11
CA GLU A 732 -3.02 -19.31 -15.01
C GLU A 732 -2.61 -20.42 -15.98
N LYS A 733 -2.50 -20.10 -17.28
CA LYS A 733 -2.23 -21.11 -18.32
C LYS A 733 -0.81 -21.66 -18.28
N SER A 734 0.18 -20.84 -17.93
CA SER A 734 1.58 -21.29 -17.85
C SER A 734 1.84 -22.26 -16.70
N SER A 735 0.98 -22.26 -15.66
CA SER A 735 1.03 -23.23 -14.56
C SER A 735 0.73 -24.66 -15.00
N ASP A 736 -0.01 -24.85 -16.10
CA ASP A 736 -0.25 -26.15 -16.70
C ASP A 736 0.91 -26.49 -17.65
N PRO A 737 1.74 -27.52 -17.35
CA PRO A 737 2.85 -27.90 -18.22
C PRO A 737 2.39 -28.52 -19.55
N SER A 738 1.13 -28.96 -19.65
CA SER A 738 0.56 -29.51 -20.89
C SER A 738 0.03 -28.43 -21.84
N PHE A 739 -0.26 -27.23 -21.32
CA PHE A 739 -0.77 -26.13 -22.13
C PHE A 739 0.28 -25.64 -23.12
N GLN A 740 -0.12 -25.48 -24.38
CA GLN A 740 0.72 -24.92 -25.43
C GLN A 740 0.07 -23.61 -25.92
N PRO A 741 0.79 -22.48 -25.93
CA PRO A 741 0.27 -21.20 -26.41
C PRO A 741 0.25 -21.13 -27.95
N LEU A 742 -0.07 -22.26 -28.59
CA LEU A 742 -0.17 -22.42 -30.02
C LEU A 742 -1.64 -22.70 -30.37
N PHE A 743 -2.03 -22.33 -31.58
CA PHE A 743 -3.33 -22.68 -32.13
C PHE A 743 -3.18 -22.96 -33.63
N SER A 744 -4.11 -23.71 -34.19
CA SER A 744 -3.90 -24.41 -35.47
C SER A 744 -3.60 -23.46 -36.65
N ASN A 745 -2.98 -24.01 -37.69
CA ASN A 745 -2.83 -23.37 -39.01
C ASN A 745 -2.05 -22.04 -39.06
N MET A 746 -1.14 -21.81 -38.11
CA MET A 746 -0.21 -20.67 -38.12
C MET A 746 1.20 -21.06 -38.58
N ILE A 747 1.79 -20.30 -39.51
CA ILE A 747 3.19 -20.49 -39.95
C ILE A 747 4.19 -20.20 -38.83
N THR A 748 3.79 -19.40 -37.86
CA THR A 748 4.62 -19.04 -36.69
C THR A 748 4.79 -20.22 -35.74
N ASN A 749 3.93 -21.24 -35.79
CA ASN A 749 4.02 -22.42 -34.90
C ASN A 749 5.36 -23.14 -35.06
N SER A 750 5.84 -23.35 -36.29
CA SER A 750 7.14 -23.98 -36.53
C SER A 750 8.29 -23.18 -35.89
N TRP A 751 8.22 -21.85 -35.95
CA TRP A 751 9.23 -20.97 -35.35
C TRP A 751 9.14 -20.95 -33.82
N PHE A 752 7.92 -20.92 -33.25
CA PHE A 752 7.70 -21.01 -31.82
C PHE A 752 8.16 -22.36 -31.26
N LEU A 753 7.82 -23.48 -31.92
CA LEU A 753 8.23 -24.83 -31.50
C LEU A 753 9.76 -24.99 -31.50
N ALA A 754 10.45 -24.45 -32.51
CA ALA A 754 11.91 -24.44 -32.56
C ALA A 754 12.55 -23.65 -31.39
N ARG A 755 11.77 -22.84 -30.66
CA ARG A 755 12.22 -22.02 -29.54
C ARG A 755 11.57 -22.44 -28.23
N GLY A 756 12.18 -23.39 -27.53
CA GLY A 756 11.70 -23.85 -26.23
C GLY A 756 10.30 -24.44 -26.29
N GLY A 757 9.99 -25.18 -27.36
CA GLY A 757 8.74 -25.93 -27.50
C GLY A 757 7.49 -25.05 -27.56
N GLY A 758 7.59 -23.81 -28.04
CA GLY A 758 6.45 -22.88 -28.16
C GLY A 758 6.20 -22.02 -26.92
N ARG A 759 6.70 -22.43 -25.76
CA ARG A 759 6.42 -21.77 -24.46
C ARG A 759 7.40 -20.66 -24.12
N ALA A 760 8.58 -20.63 -24.74
CA ALA A 760 9.64 -19.65 -24.44
C ALA A 760 9.48 -18.30 -25.15
N VAL A 761 8.43 -18.11 -25.95
CA VAL A 761 8.19 -16.88 -26.72
C VAL A 761 6.92 -16.19 -26.21
N TRP A 762 7.07 -15.00 -25.62
CA TRP A 762 5.96 -14.25 -25.03
C TRP A 762 4.84 -13.92 -26.04
N SER A 763 5.19 -13.64 -27.30
CA SER A 763 4.22 -13.28 -28.33
C SER A 763 3.29 -14.45 -28.68
N ALA A 764 3.74 -15.70 -28.54
CA ALA A 764 2.88 -16.87 -28.73
C ALA A 764 1.75 -16.87 -27.67
N TRP A 765 2.10 -16.62 -26.41
CA TRP A 765 1.13 -16.48 -25.32
C TRP A 765 0.14 -15.35 -25.57
N PHE A 766 0.63 -14.18 -26.00
CA PHE A 766 -0.26 -13.05 -26.25
C PHE A 766 -1.19 -13.30 -27.45
N MET A 767 -0.68 -13.89 -28.54
CA MET A 767 -1.51 -14.27 -29.70
C MET A 767 -2.62 -15.24 -29.28
N ARG A 768 -2.28 -16.25 -28.48
CA ARG A 768 -3.26 -17.22 -27.98
C ARG A 768 -4.31 -16.56 -27.09
N PHE A 769 -3.89 -15.67 -26.20
CA PHE A 769 -4.79 -14.87 -25.36
C PHE A 769 -5.74 -14.01 -26.20
N ALA A 770 -5.21 -13.22 -27.13
CA ALA A 770 -6.01 -12.36 -27.98
C ALA A 770 -7.01 -13.14 -28.84
N ALA A 771 -6.64 -14.34 -29.29
CA ALA A 771 -7.53 -15.26 -29.99
C ALA A 771 -8.69 -15.75 -29.10
N GLU A 772 -8.39 -16.19 -27.86
CA GLU A 772 -9.43 -16.66 -26.91
C GLU A 772 -10.39 -15.55 -26.48
N ARG A 773 -9.93 -14.28 -26.45
CA ARG A 773 -10.74 -13.12 -26.04
C ARG A 773 -11.42 -12.40 -27.20
N GLY A 774 -11.11 -12.76 -28.44
CA GLY A 774 -11.60 -12.01 -29.59
C GLY A 774 -11.03 -10.59 -29.69
N TYR A 775 -9.90 -10.34 -29.05
CA TYR A 775 -9.30 -9.01 -28.99
C TYR A 775 -8.48 -8.70 -30.24
N TYR A 776 -8.40 -7.42 -30.58
CA TYR A 776 -7.64 -6.91 -31.71
C TYR A 776 -6.97 -5.57 -31.39
N ALA A 777 -6.05 -5.12 -32.24
CA ALA A 777 -5.38 -3.85 -32.08
C ALA A 777 -5.55 -2.96 -33.31
N LEU A 778 -5.31 -1.66 -33.12
CA LEU A 778 -5.28 -0.67 -34.18
C LEU A 778 -3.89 -0.65 -34.83
N TYR A 779 -3.85 -0.60 -36.15
CA TYR A 779 -2.63 -0.50 -36.95
C TYR A 779 -2.67 0.68 -37.90
N THR A 780 -1.48 1.16 -38.24
CA THR A 780 -1.24 2.15 -39.29
C THR A 780 -0.78 1.48 -40.59
N ASN A 781 -1.21 2.01 -41.73
CA ASN A 781 -0.81 1.62 -43.08
C ASN A 781 -0.45 2.86 -43.91
N PHE A 782 0.67 3.49 -43.57
CA PHE A 782 1.13 4.70 -44.24
C PHE A 782 1.80 4.41 -45.59
N PRO A 783 1.85 5.41 -46.50
CA PRO A 783 2.57 5.30 -47.77
C PRO A 783 3.99 4.75 -47.60
N ASP A 784 4.42 3.96 -48.57
CA ASP A 784 5.74 3.31 -48.60
C ASP A 784 6.05 2.38 -47.41
N GLY A 785 5.05 2.07 -46.57
CA GLY A 785 5.23 1.29 -45.35
C GLY A 785 5.94 2.07 -44.25
N GLN A 786 5.80 3.41 -44.23
CA GLN A 786 6.30 4.23 -43.14
C GLN A 786 5.71 3.81 -41.79
N ALA A 787 6.52 3.90 -40.74
CA ALA A 787 6.13 3.54 -39.38
C ALA A 787 6.54 4.59 -38.35
N PHE A 788 5.83 4.65 -37.23
CA PHE A 788 6.22 5.47 -36.09
C PHE A 788 7.28 4.79 -35.23
N VAL A 789 7.37 3.46 -35.28
CA VAL A 789 8.44 2.67 -34.66
C VAL A 789 9.11 1.81 -35.72
N VAL A 790 10.43 1.93 -35.82
CA VAL A 790 11.26 1.18 -36.77
C VAL A 790 12.22 0.29 -35.98
N ASN A 791 12.31 -0.99 -36.35
CA ASN A 791 13.25 -1.94 -35.79
C ASN A 791 14.49 -2.04 -36.69
N TYR A 792 15.69 -1.94 -36.11
CA TYR A 792 16.95 -2.00 -36.84
C TYR A 792 17.47 -3.42 -37.08
N ARG A 793 16.83 -4.44 -36.50
CA ARG A 793 17.15 -5.85 -36.70
C ARG A 793 18.64 -6.13 -36.47
N ASP A 794 19.15 -5.61 -35.35
CA ASP A 794 20.54 -5.77 -34.95
C ASP A 794 20.83 -7.23 -34.54
N LYS A 795 22.09 -7.66 -34.66
CA LYS A 795 22.53 -9.02 -34.31
C LYS A 795 22.11 -9.40 -32.88
N GLY A 796 21.54 -10.59 -32.71
CA GLY A 796 21.28 -11.23 -31.42
C GLY A 796 20.30 -12.39 -31.57
N VAL A 797 19.35 -12.56 -30.63
CA VAL A 797 18.50 -13.76 -30.55
C VAL A 797 17.70 -13.99 -31.85
N ASN A 798 17.22 -12.94 -32.52
CA ASN A 798 16.37 -13.06 -33.70
C ASN A 798 17.13 -12.98 -35.04
N TYR A 799 18.31 -12.35 -35.06
CA TYR A 799 19.08 -12.10 -36.28
C TYR A 799 20.55 -12.44 -36.04
N HIS A 800 21.14 -13.29 -36.88
CA HIS A 800 22.56 -13.66 -36.73
C HIS A 800 23.54 -12.59 -37.24
N LYS A 801 23.04 -11.57 -37.96
CA LYS A 801 23.77 -10.42 -38.50
C LYS A 801 22.85 -9.20 -38.58
N ASP A 802 23.42 -7.99 -38.50
CA ASP A 802 22.67 -6.73 -38.64
C ASP A 802 21.99 -6.64 -40.01
N GLN A 803 20.70 -6.30 -40.05
CA GLN A 803 19.92 -6.17 -41.29
C GLN A 803 19.50 -4.73 -41.62
N GLY A 804 19.70 -3.80 -40.67
CA GLY A 804 19.24 -2.41 -40.79
C GLY A 804 17.72 -2.24 -40.65
N ALA A 805 17.26 -0.99 -40.79
CA ALA A 805 15.87 -0.61 -40.62
C ALA A 805 14.89 -1.50 -41.41
N ASN A 806 13.84 -1.98 -40.74
CA ASN A 806 12.80 -2.82 -41.35
C ASN A 806 11.82 -2.04 -42.25
N SER A 807 11.70 -0.72 -42.01
CA SER A 807 10.75 0.17 -42.68
C SER A 807 11.27 1.61 -42.67
N PRO A 808 10.81 2.47 -43.60
CA PRO A 808 11.00 3.92 -43.49
C PRO A 808 10.31 4.47 -42.24
N MET A 809 10.81 5.58 -41.71
CA MET A 809 10.22 6.25 -40.54
C MET A 809 9.30 7.39 -40.99
N VAL A 810 8.26 7.68 -40.22
CA VAL A 810 7.47 8.91 -40.38
C VAL A 810 8.32 10.11 -39.95
N GLU A 811 8.53 11.07 -40.85
CA GLU A 811 9.34 12.27 -40.59
C GLU A 811 8.50 13.56 -40.43
N HIS A 812 7.21 13.50 -40.68
CA HIS A 812 6.27 14.62 -40.50
C HIS A 812 4.83 14.09 -40.42
N ILE A 813 3.97 14.82 -39.69
CA ILE A 813 2.53 14.55 -39.64
C ILE A 813 1.89 14.99 -40.96
N MET A 814 1.19 14.06 -41.62
CA MET A 814 0.42 14.33 -42.84
C MET A 814 -1.02 14.71 -42.49
N PRO A 815 -1.75 15.46 -43.36
CA PRO A 815 -3.14 15.87 -43.07
C PRO A 815 -4.09 14.72 -42.74
N TYR A 816 -3.92 13.55 -43.37
CA TYR A 816 -4.74 12.36 -43.09
C TYR A 816 -4.46 11.72 -41.72
N MET A 817 -3.36 12.09 -41.06
CA MET A 817 -3.04 11.65 -39.70
C MET A 817 -3.69 12.55 -38.63
N ASP A 818 -4.17 13.74 -39.02
CA ASP A 818 -4.90 14.65 -38.13
C ASP A 818 -6.38 14.30 -38.01
N VAL A 819 -6.96 13.67 -39.03
CA VAL A 819 -8.37 13.27 -39.07
C VAL A 819 -8.48 11.76 -38.93
N LEU A 820 -8.81 11.29 -37.73
CA LEU A 820 -8.97 9.88 -37.44
C LEU A 820 -10.38 9.41 -37.83
N PRO A 821 -10.53 8.37 -38.68
CA PRO A 821 -11.84 7.86 -39.08
C PRO A 821 -12.52 7.13 -37.91
N PRO A 822 -13.86 7.08 -37.86
CA PRO A 822 -14.59 6.33 -36.84
C PRO A 822 -14.17 4.86 -36.73
N MET A 823 -14.15 4.30 -35.52
CA MET A 823 -13.75 2.92 -35.22
C MET A 823 -14.49 1.88 -36.07
N LYS A 824 -15.79 2.12 -36.33
CA LYS A 824 -16.64 1.22 -37.11
C LYS A 824 -16.27 1.16 -38.60
N GLU A 825 -15.66 2.22 -39.14
CA GLU A 825 -15.26 2.30 -40.55
C GLU A 825 -13.92 1.60 -40.81
N LEU A 826 -13.12 1.36 -39.77
CA LEU A 826 -11.85 0.68 -39.89
C LEU A 826 -12.06 -0.80 -40.26
N PRO A 827 -11.48 -1.33 -41.34
CA PRO A 827 -11.61 -2.74 -41.65
C PRO A 827 -10.94 -3.60 -40.56
N LEU A 828 -11.62 -4.68 -40.15
CA LEU A 828 -11.15 -5.62 -39.12
C LEU A 828 -10.71 -6.93 -39.74
N TYR A 829 -9.59 -7.47 -39.28
CA TYR A 829 -8.99 -8.68 -39.82
C TYR A 829 -8.64 -9.70 -38.72
N ASP A 830 -8.89 -10.98 -39.00
CA ASP A 830 -8.43 -12.12 -38.19
C ASP A 830 -6.94 -12.41 -38.43
N PHE A 831 -6.33 -13.35 -37.69
CA PHE A 831 -4.92 -13.76 -37.87
C PHE A 831 -4.55 -14.25 -39.29
N HIS A 832 -5.50 -14.72 -40.10
CA HIS A 832 -5.31 -15.10 -41.49
C HIS A 832 -5.49 -13.92 -42.46
N PHE A 833 -5.75 -12.73 -41.93
CA PHE A 833 -6.04 -11.52 -42.68
C PHE A 833 -7.35 -11.60 -43.48
N ASN A 834 -8.29 -12.44 -43.06
CA ASN A 834 -9.66 -12.43 -43.55
C ASN A 834 -10.41 -11.26 -42.94
N ARG A 835 -11.17 -10.54 -43.77
CA ARG A 835 -11.98 -9.41 -43.30
C ARG A 835 -13.15 -9.94 -42.47
N ILE A 836 -13.30 -9.44 -41.25
CA ILE A 836 -14.38 -9.75 -40.32
C ILE A 836 -15.47 -8.67 -40.43
N ASP A 837 -16.74 -9.10 -40.42
CA ASP A 837 -17.87 -8.20 -40.21
C ASP A 837 -17.94 -7.76 -38.73
N PRO A 838 -17.78 -6.47 -38.40
CA PRO A 838 -17.78 -5.99 -37.03
C PRO A 838 -19.11 -6.15 -36.29
N GLU A 839 -20.23 -6.31 -37.03
CA GLU A 839 -21.60 -6.41 -36.50
C GLU A 839 -22.02 -7.87 -36.22
N ASP A 840 -21.16 -8.85 -36.51
CA ASP A 840 -21.34 -10.25 -36.11
C ASP A 840 -20.47 -10.56 -34.87
N PRO A 841 -21.02 -10.49 -33.64
CA PRO A 841 -20.26 -10.73 -32.41
C PRO A 841 -19.78 -12.18 -32.27
N SER A 842 -20.36 -13.12 -33.01
CA SER A 842 -20.02 -14.56 -32.91
C SER A 842 -18.67 -14.92 -33.55
N ILE A 843 -18.07 -13.98 -34.29
CA ILE A 843 -16.86 -14.18 -35.09
C ILE A 843 -15.57 -14.11 -34.26
N LEU A 844 -15.66 -13.62 -33.02
CA LEU A 844 -14.49 -13.34 -32.17
C LEU A 844 -14.60 -13.94 -30.76
N GLU A 845 -15.81 -14.27 -30.30
CA GLU A 845 -16.04 -14.96 -29.02
C GLU A 845 -16.07 -16.49 -29.25
N ASP A 846 -15.16 -17.22 -28.62
CA ASP A 846 -15.04 -18.70 -28.67
C ASP A 846 -14.82 -19.35 -30.05
N ARG A 847 -14.72 -18.57 -31.14
CA ARG A 847 -14.50 -19.08 -32.50
C ARG A 847 -13.67 -18.08 -33.31
N ALA A 848 -12.35 -18.25 -33.37
CA ALA A 848 -11.64 -17.74 -34.54
C ALA A 848 -12.17 -18.53 -35.75
N ILE A 849 -13.02 -17.92 -36.58
CA ILE A 849 -13.82 -18.62 -37.63
C ILE A 849 -12.98 -19.59 -38.48
N TYR A 850 -11.70 -19.29 -38.68
CA TYR A 850 -10.80 -20.05 -39.55
C TYR A 850 -9.59 -20.65 -38.83
N SER A 851 -9.56 -20.62 -37.49
CA SER A 851 -8.48 -21.19 -36.68
C SER A 851 -9.04 -21.99 -35.52
N ASP A 852 -8.86 -23.30 -35.54
CA ASP A 852 -9.20 -24.14 -34.37
C ASP A 852 -8.29 -23.77 -33.20
N ILE A 853 -8.90 -23.29 -32.11
CA ILE A 853 -8.25 -22.91 -30.86
C ILE A 853 -7.99 -24.12 -29.94
N PHE A 854 -7.92 -25.34 -30.46
CA PHE A 854 -7.55 -26.51 -29.66
C PHE A 854 -6.04 -26.55 -29.38
N ASN A 855 -5.63 -27.22 -28.29
CA ASN A 855 -4.23 -27.60 -28.11
C ASN A 855 -3.83 -28.47 -29.31
N ILE A 856 -2.73 -28.14 -29.97
CA ILE A 856 -2.20 -28.95 -31.07
C ILE A 856 -1.50 -30.15 -30.44
N GLU A 857 -1.87 -31.38 -30.83
CA GLU A 857 -1.08 -32.57 -30.53
C GLU A 857 0.28 -32.44 -31.25
N ILE A 858 1.34 -32.31 -30.47
CA ILE A 858 2.71 -32.31 -30.98
C ILE A 858 3.11 -33.79 -31.12
N ASN A 859 2.86 -34.38 -32.29
CA ASN A 859 3.46 -35.65 -32.68
C ASN A 859 4.84 -35.43 -33.29
#